data_AF-A0A5J4Y543-F1
#
_entry.id   AF-A0A5J4Y543-F1
#
_cell.length_a   1.000
_cell.length_b   1.000
_cell.length_c   1.000
_cell.angle_alpha   90.00
_cell.angle_beta   90.00
_cell.angle_gamma   90.00
#
_symmetry.space_group_name_H-M   'P 1'
#
loop_
_entity.id
_entity.type
_entity.pdbx_description
1 polymer ?
#
loop_
_entity_poly.entity_id
_entity_poly.type
_entity_poly.pdbx_seq_one_letter_code
_entity_poly.pdbx_strand_id
1 'polypeptide(L)'
;MYDYIAQFSFAAICLFIPSVPVTHFLGLVAHSPRSAKLKYLLLYPVKGGRHHFIFQIISWGIWVASIFVALPLLLRTHKAIRAAHVEILSGSAATGAVFAELFMIKSLLVFNPKAKATNDESTSPRWNTSRLPSKGAASAAVMGLGLVWAALGGSLLLATEYLQDTVSKEVYFFLAACCLLVGATTTHGLGGSLRHKQTGPFTMELGADVDPRQPEPVTTWKFYQPFRGGAWFVATQAMGWALFSISLVCLCWLLLQVVAGVAYCIRCWALITGSVMFCAQLFLGMSIWTWKEGSVAQGVAQTVRQVVTNPAQEAASWSAVWLPILMMYSPVQVVCTVFSLSFMLLPASFAAAMWVGGLAVYYAVTLPGAPEHTGRRESALIQKWCHKHMETALKAWFGNVEVVREGSTPFDPQDRFIFGYTPHGLFPIGAGFLPYIPTWGKLLPGIVPATLVASILFFTPLVRDLVSWCGLRQVSRRTFVRALQDKGSVMLVPGGQAELVHTWRIKHRQEYVVYSGHKGFVRMGIEHNAKLVPVVVLGEVNALQNPIDLPGLQRWTYKNLGFPVPYWVVGRWGVSPFPKRAGLKFIIGEPICPRPHVPGTKVDEAEVDRLHKIFYDKVAELFTQHKDSFKGYERVKLIMI
;
A
#
# COMPACT_ATOMS: atom_id res chain seq x y z
N MET A 1 23.47 -6.59 38.77
CA MET A 1 22.77 -6.81 37.47
C MET A 1 22.67 -8.29 37.14
N TYR A 2 23.75 -9.08 37.27
CA TYR A 2 23.73 -10.55 37.15
C TYR A 2 22.70 -11.25 38.05
N ASP A 3 22.57 -10.86 39.33
CA ASP A 3 21.58 -11.46 40.23
C ASP A 3 20.12 -11.19 39.82
N TYR A 4 19.85 -10.05 39.17
CA TYR A 4 18.51 -9.70 38.71
C TYR A 4 18.10 -10.48 37.45
N ILE A 5 19.03 -10.73 36.53
CA ILE A 5 18.79 -11.52 35.32
C ILE A 5 18.61 -13.00 35.68
N ALA A 6 19.43 -13.53 36.60
CA ALA A 6 19.27 -14.90 37.11
C ALA A 6 17.92 -15.10 37.82
N GLN A 7 17.45 -14.11 38.60
CA GLN A 7 16.12 -14.13 39.22
C GLN A 7 14.98 -14.06 38.19
N PHE A 8 15.12 -13.25 37.14
CA PHE A 8 14.11 -13.13 36.08
C PHE A 8 13.97 -14.43 35.28
N SER A 9 15.08 -15.03 34.85
CA SER A 9 15.06 -16.27 34.07
C SER A 9 14.58 -17.46 34.89
N PHE A 10 14.91 -17.51 36.19
CA PHE A 10 14.34 -18.52 37.10
C PHE A 10 12.83 -18.32 37.31
N ALA A 11 12.36 -17.07 37.47
CA ALA A 11 10.94 -16.76 37.56
C ALA A 11 10.17 -17.16 36.29
N ALA A 12 10.77 -17.00 35.10
CA ALA A 12 10.18 -17.43 33.84
C ALA A 12 9.98 -18.97 33.79
N ILE A 13 10.97 -19.75 34.24
CA ILE A 13 10.84 -21.22 34.37
C ILE A 13 9.69 -21.57 35.33
N CYS A 14 9.65 -20.94 36.50
CA CYS A 14 8.62 -21.18 37.52
C CYS A 14 7.20 -20.78 37.05
N LEU A 15 7.09 -19.87 36.09
CA LEU A 15 5.81 -19.45 35.52
C LEU A 15 5.36 -20.35 34.35
N PHE A 16 6.24 -20.60 33.38
CA PHE A 16 5.87 -21.24 32.13
C PHE A 16 5.87 -22.77 32.19
N ILE A 17 6.72 -23.40 32.99
CA ILE A 17 6.68 -24.87 33.12
C ILE A 17 5.33 -25.33 33.70
N PRO A 18 4.79 -24.74 34.77
CA PRO A 18 3.50 -25.16 35.30
C PRO A 18 2.30 -24.78 34.42
N SER A 19 2.45 -23.88 33.43
CA SER A 19 1.32 -23.43 32.61
C SER A 19 0.72 -24.57 31.77
N VAL A 20 1.57 -25.44 31.20
CA VAL A 20 1.12 -26.50 30.27
C VAL A 20 0.19 -27.50 30.93
N PRO A 21 0.53 -28.07 32.11
CA PRO A 21 -0.41 -28.89 32.87
C PRO A 21 -1.69 -28.14 33.29
N VAL A 22 -1.58 -26.86 33.65
CA VAL A 22 -2.74 -26.04 34.06
C VAL A 22 -3.69 -25.86 32.88
N THR A 23 -3.18 -25.50 31.70
CA THR A 23 -3.99 -25.33 30.48
C THR A 23 -4.59 -26.65 30.01
N HIS A 24 -3.84 -27.75 30.12
CA HIS A 24 -4.37 -29.09 29.87
C HIS A 24 -5.57 -29.38 30.80
N PHE A 25 -5.43 -29.10 32.10
CA PHE A 25 -6.49 -29.30 33.09
C PHE A 25 -7.69 -28.37 32.85
N LEU A 26 -7.46 -27.11 32.48
CA LEU A 26 -8.54 -26.18 32.12
C LEU A 26 -9.30 -26.66 30.88
N GLY A 27 -8.59 -27.14 29.86
CA GLY A 27 -9.18 -27.74 28.67
C GLY A 27 -10.02 -28.98 29.01
N LEU A 28 -9.50 -29.82 29.91
CA LEU A 28 -10.19 -30.99 30.43
C LEU A 28 -11.50 -30.60 31.12
N VAL A 29 -11.48 -29.60 32.02
CA VAL A 29 -12.66 -29.07 32.73
C VAL A 29 -13.64 -28.38 31.77
N ALA A 30 -13.14 -27.67 30.77
CA ALA A 30 -13.96 -26.94 29.81
C ALA A 30 -14.73 -27.87 28.87
N HIS A 31 -14.10 -28.95 28.41
CA HIS A 31 -14.67 -29.86 27.41
C HIS A 31 -15.35 -31.10 28.03
N SER A 32 -15.00 -31.50 29.25
CA SER A 32 -15.63 -32.64 29.93
C SER A 32 -16.99 -32.28 30.54
N PRO A 33 -17.98 -33.19 30.53
CA PRO A 33 -19.20 -33.02 31.30
C PRO A 33 -18.89 -33.09 32.81
N ARG A 34 -19.65 -32.36 33.64
CA ARG A 34 -19.51 -32.37 35.11
C ARG A 34 -19.68 -33.76 35.76
N SER A 35 -20.25 -34.72 35.04
CA SER A 35 -20.48 -36.11 35.45
C SER A 35 -19.44 -37.11 34.92
N ALA A 36 -18.34 -36.65 34.31
CA ALA A 36 -17.31 -37.52 33.74
C ALA A 36 -16.59 -38.36 34.83
N LYS A 37 -16.63 -39.69 34.71
CA LYS A 37 -15.83 -40.61 35.54
C LYS A 37 -14.32 -40.40 35.30
N LEU A 38 -13.50 -40.62 36.32
CA LEU A 38 -12.02 -40.46 36.29
C LEU A 38 -11.34 -41.12 35.07
N LYS A 39 -11.84 -42.30 34.65
CA LYS A 39 -11.37 -43.02 33.46
C LYS A 39 -11.51 -42.24 32.14
N TYR A 40 -12.44 -41.31 32.04
CA TYR A 40 -12.63 -40.46 30.86
C TYR A 40 -11.70 -39.26 30.84
N LEU A 41 -11.20 -38.85 32.01
CA LEU A 41 -10.22 -37.78 32.13
C LEU A 41 -8.86 -38.20 31.53
N LEU A 42 -8.48 -39.46 31.72
CA LEU A 42 -7.26 -40.04 31.12
C LEU A 42 -7.34 -40.20 29.59
N LEU A 43 -8.55 -40.22 29.02
CA LEU A 43 -8.77 -40.38 27.57
C LEU A 43 -8.84 -39.05 26.82
N TYR A 44 -8.87 -37.92 27.53
CA TYR A 44 -8.98 -36.59 26.95
C TYR A 44 -7.93 -36.27 25.87
N PRO A 45 -6.63 -36.55 26.06
CA PRO A 45 -5.62 -36.27 25.04
C PRO A 45 -5.87 -37.01 23.71
N VAL A 46 -6.58 -38.14 23.73
CA VAL A 46 -6.72 -39.08 22.61
C VAL A 46 -8.08 -38.95 21.89
N LYS A 47 -9.13 -38.51 22.59
CA LYS A 47 -10.52 -38.53 22.09
C LYS A 47 -11.05 -37.20 21.53
N GLY A 48 -10.19 -36.21 21.25
CA GLY A 48 -10.54 -34.91 20.65
C GLY A 48 -10.36 -34.80 19.12
N GLY A 49 -10.11 -35.92 18.44
CA GLY A 49 -9.79 -35.98 17.01
C GLY A 49 -8.29 -35.89 16.70
N ARG A 50 -7.91 -36.23 15.45
CA ARG A 50 -6.51 -36.40 15.03
C ARG A 50 -5.63 -35.17 15.31
N HIS A 51 -6.10 -33.97 15.02
CA HIS A 51 -5.32 -32.74 15.25
C HIS A 51 -5.16 -32.42 16.75
N HIS A 52 -6.20 -32.65 17.56
CA HIS A 52 -6.11 -32.49 19.01
C HIS A 52 -5.04 -33.40 19.59
N PHE A 53 -5.07 -34.68 19.22
CA PHE A 53 -4.10 -35.68 19.68
C PHE A 53 -2.66 -35.34 19.27
N ILE A 54 -2.43 -34.96 18.02
CA ILE A 54 -1.10 -34.57 17.53
C ILE A 54 -0.56 -33.38 18.33
N PHE A 55 -1.37 -32.33 18.53
CA PHE A 55 -0.92 -31.15 19.28
C PHE A 55 -0.72 -31.43 20.76
N GLN A 56 -1.53 -32.32 21.38
CA GLN A 56 -1.31 -32.79 22.75
C GLN A 56 0.04 -33.51 22.89
N ILE A 57 0.36 -34.44 22.00
CA ILE A 57 1.63 -35.18 22.04
C ILE A 57 2.82 -34.25 21.85
N ILE A 58 2.77 -33.37 20.85
CA ILE A 58 3.85 -32.42 20.59
C ILE A 58 4.05 -31.50 21.81
N SER A 59 2.95 -31.00 22.37
CA SER A 59 2.98 -30.16 23.58
C SER A 59 3.65 -30.87 24.75
N TRP A 60 3.17 -32.07 25.10
CA TRP A 60 3.75 -32.84 26.21
C TRP A 60 5.20 -33.24 25.95
N GLY A 61 5.56 -33.61 24.72
CA GLY A 61 6.94 -33.93 24.37
C GLY A 61 7.90 -32.76 24.54
N ILE A 62 7.52 -31.57 24.04
CA ILE A 62 8.32 -30.35 24.21
C ILE A 62 8.38 -29.93 25.69
N TRP A 63 7.27 -30.06 26.42
CA TRP A 63 7.22 -29.75 27.85
C TRP A 63 8.15 -30.65 28.67
N VAL A 64 8.13 -31.96 28.42
CA VAL A 64 9.03 -32.92 29.07
C VAL A 64 10.50 -32.57 28.77
N ALA A 65 10.83 -32.29 27.51
CA ALA A 65 12.18 -31.84 27.14
C ALA A 65 12.58 -30.55 27.88
N SER A 66 11.66 -29.59 28.01
CA SER A 66 11.88 -28.33 28.72
C SER A 66 12.12 -28.54 30.21
N ILE A 67 11.43 -29.50 30.83
CA ILE A 67 11.68 -29.91 32.22
C ILE A 67 13.07 -30.52 32.36
N PHE A 68 13.48 -31.42 31.46
CA PHE A 68 14.82 -32.00 31.50
C PHE A 68 15.92 -30.94 31.37
N VAL A 69 15.72 -29.94 30.52
CA VAL A 69 16.64 -28.79 30.38
C VAL A 69 16.65 -27.92 31.65
N ALA A 70 15.51 -27.73 32.31
CA ALA A 70 15.41 -26.97 33.56
C ALA A 70 15.87 -27.75 34.81
N LEU A 71 15.93 -29.08 34.75
CA LEU A 71 16.14 -29.96 35.90
C LEU A 71 17.41 -29.62 36.71
N PRO A 72 18.59 -29.37 36.09
CA PRO A 72 19.80 -28.99 36.83
C PRO A 72 19.62 -27.68 37.63
N LEU A 73 18.82 -26.75 37.09
CA LEU A 73 18.52 -25.46 37.71
C LEU A 73 17.51 -25.64 38.86
N LEU A 74 16.44 -26.41 38.64
CA LEU A 74 15.41 -26.68 39.65
C LEU A 74 15.96 -27.46 40.85
N LEU A 75 16.92 -28.36 40.64
CA LEU A 75 17.62 -29.10 41.69
C LEU A 75 18.69 -28.27 42.43
N ARG A 76 18.79 -26.96 42.15
CA ARG A 76 19.74 -26.01 42.77
C ARG A 76 21.21 -26.43 42.67
N THR A 77 21.61 -27.11 41.59
CA THR A 77 23.03 -27.43 41.31
C THR A 77 23.86 -26.22 40.82
N HIS A 78 23.27 -25.00 40.87
CA HIS A 78 23.83 -23.74 40.34
C HIS A 78 25.24 -23.40 40.81
N LYS A 79 25.67 -23.84 42.00
CA LYS A 79 27.02 -23.56 42.52
C LYS A 79 28.13 -24.19 41.65
N ALA A 80 27.80 -25.17 40.81
CA ALA A 80 28.74 -25.85 39.91
C ALA A 80 28.60 -25.47 38.43
N ILE A 81 27.61 -24.64 38.06
CA ILE A 81 27.29 -24.32 36.65
C ILE A 81 27.67 -22.85 36.37
N ARG A 82 28.46 -22.61 35.31
CA ARG A 82 28.85 -21.24 34.90
C ARG A 82 27.60 -20.41 34.58
N ALA A 83 27.61 -19.12 34.95
CA ALA A 83 26.46 -18.21 34.78
C ALA A 83 25.88 -18.18 33.35
N ALA A 84 26.72 -18.17 32.32
CA ALA A 84 26.27 -18.23 30.93
C ALA A 84 25.45 -19.49 30.59
N HIS A 85 25.80 -20.64 31.21
CA HIS A 85 25.04 -21.88 31.00
C HIS A 85 23.71 -21.85 31.75
N VAL A 86 23.64 -21.14 32.89
CA VAL A 86 22.37 -20.91 33.61
C VAL A 86 21.41 -20.09 32.76
N GLU A 87 21.88 -19.03 32.10
CA GLU A 87 21.06 -18.19 31.20
C GLU A 87 20.59 -18.97 29.97
N ILE A 88 21.45 -19.76 29.34
CA ILE A 88 21.08 -20.60 28.19
C ILE A 88 20.05 -21.65 28.62
N LEU A 89 20.32 -22.42 29.68
CA LEU A 89 19.41 -23.48 30.13
C LEU A 89 18.04 -22.92 30.56
N SER A 90 18.04 -21.79 31.27
CA SER A 90 16.79 -21.14 31.72
C SER A 90 16.00 -20.56 30.55
N GLY A 91 16.64 -19.85 29.64
CA GLY A 91 16.02 -19.31 28.42
C GLY A 91 15.49 -20.42 27.50
N SER A 92 16.27 -21.48 27.28
CA SER A 92 15.84 -22.64 26.48
C SER A 92 14.66 -23.37 27.11
N ALA A 93 14.68 -23.61 28.42
CA ALA A 93 13.58 -24.27 29.11
C ALA A 93 12.30 -23.42 29.14
N ALA A 94 12.41 -22.12 29.44
CA ALA A 94 11.27 -21.20 29.43
C ALA A 94 10.67 -21.08 28.01
N THR A 95 11.52 -20.97 26.99
CA THR A 95 11.07 -20.91 25.60
C THR A 95 10.38 -22.21 25.18
N GLY A 96 10.99 -23.36 25.47
CA GLY A 96 10.38 -24.66 25.21
C GLY A 96 9.02 -24.83 25.91
N ALA A 97 8.90 -24.37 27.16
CA ALA A 97 7.64 -24.39 27.90
C ALA A 97 6.57 -23.50 27.23
N VAL A 98 6.94 -22.31 26.73
CA VAL A 98 6.04 -21.45 25.94
C VAL A 98 5.62 -22.12 24.62
N PHE A 99 6.54 -22.79 23.91
CA PHE A 99 6.19 -23.57 22.72
C PHE A 99 5.18 -24.69 23.04
N ALA A 100 5.42 -25.43 24.12
CA ALA A 100 4.53 -26.48 24.59
C ALA A 100 3.15 -25.94 24.98
N GLU A 101 3.07 -24.82 25.70
CA GLU A 101 1.84 -24.13 26.07
C GLU A 101 1.00 -23.78 24.84
N LEU A 102 1.66 -23.31 23.79
CA LEU A 102 0.97 -22.89 22.57
C LEU A 102 0.42 -24.07 21.78
N PHE A 103 1.13 -25.20 21.74
CA PHE A 103 0.58 -26.44 21.21
C PHE A 103 -0.57 -26.97 22.08
N MET A 104 -0.50 -26.78 23.41
CA MET A 104 -1.58 -27.14 24.32
C MET A 104 -2.84 -26.32 24.01
N ILE A 105 -2.74 -25.00 23.96
CA ILE A 105 -3.85 -24.10 23.61
C ILE A 105 -4.42 -24.45 22.23
N LYS A 106 -3.56 -24.67 21.22
CA LYS A 106 -4.01 -25.11 19.88
C LYS A 106 -4.79 -26.41 19.94
N SER A 107 -4.35 -27.37 20.74
CA SER A 107 -5.06 -28.64 20.91
C SER A 107 -6.49 -28.40 21.41
N LEU A 108 -6.69 -27.43 22.32
CA LEU A 108 -8.02 -27.08 22.83
C LEU A 108 -8.90 -26.46 21.74
N LEU A 109 -8.33 -25.55 20.94
CA LEU A 109 -9.07 -24.84 19.89
C LEU A 109 -9.49 -25.74 18.72
N VAL A 110 -8.81 -26.87 18.50
CA VAL A 110 -9.17 -27.86 17.45
C VAL A 110 -9.94 -29.06 17.99
N PHE A 111 -10.32 -29.05 19.28
CA PHE A 111 -11.01 -30.16 19.91
C PHE A 111 -12.33 -30.44 19.20
N ASN A 112 -12.47 -31.65 18.64
CA ASN A 112 -13.69 -32.09 17.97
C ASN A 112 -14.42 -33.13 18.84
N PRO A 113 -15.52 -32.75 19.51
CA PRO A 113 -16.28 -33.65 20.37
C PRO A 113 -17.01 -34.78 19.61
N LYS A 114 -17.14 -34.67 18.28
CA LYS A 114 -17.83 -35.64 17.41
C LYS A 114 -16.86 -36.54 16.64
N ALA A 115 -15.55 -36.46 16.90
CA ALA A 115 -14.58 -37.31 16.22
C ALA A 115 -14.79 -38.78 16.67
N LYS A 116 -15.26 -39.64 15.74
CA LYS A 116 -15.43 -41.08 15.99
C LYS A 116 -14.08 -41.68 16.37
N ALA A 117 -13.97 -42.21 17.59
CA ALA A 117 -12.98 -43.24 17.88
C ALA A 117 -13.44 -44.49 17.15
N THR A 118 -12.59 -45.03 16.30
CA THR A 118 -12.83 -46.28 15.57
C THR A 118 -13.28 -47.38 16.54
N ASN A 119 -14.48 -47.91 16.32
CA ASN A 119 -15.02 -49.21 16.77
C ASN A 119 -15.63 -49.39 18.17
N ASP A 120 -16.04 -48.36 18.92
CA ASP A 120 -16.92 -48.61 20.09
C ASP A 120 -17.82 -47.41 20.47
N GLU A 121 -19.05 -47.40 19.96
CA GLU A 121 -20.05 -46.35 20.21
C GLU A 121 -20.66 -46.42 21.62
N SER A 122 -20.41 -47.49 22.40
CA SER A 122 -21.02 -47.69 23.72
C SER A 122 -20.26 -47.02 24.88
N THR A 123 -19.01 -46.59 24.68
CA THR A 123 -18.11 -46.10 25.76
C THR A 123 -17.56 -44.69 25.56
N SER A 124 -17.99 -43.93 24.54
CA SER A 124 -17.49 -42.57 24.30
C SER A 124 -18.11 -41.53 25.25
N PRO A 125 -17.30 -40.73 25.98
CA PRO A 125 -17.82 -39.68 26.86
C PRO A 125 -18.55 -38.59 26.05
N ARG A 126 -19.74 -38.18 26.51
CA ARG A 126 -20.50 -37.07 25.92
C ARG A 126 -19.86 -35.74 26.32
N TRP A 127 -19.02 -35.19 25.45
CA TRP A 127 -18.33 -33.91 25.67
C TRP A 127 -19.29 -32.72 25.74
N ASN A 128 -18.95 -31.71 26.55
CA ASN A 128 -19.75 -30.50 26.69
C ASN A 128 -19.44 -29.52 25.54
N THR A 129 -20.34 -29.44 24.56
CA THR A 129 -20.16 -28.61 23.37
C THR A 129 -20.56 -27.14 23.57
N SER A 130 -21.33 -26.84 24.62
CA SER A 130 -21.84 -25.48 24.89
C SER A 130 -20.77 -24.46 25.26
N ARG A 131 -19.58 -24.92 25.67
CA ARG A 131 -18.45 -24.10 26.11
C ARG A 131 -17.34 -23.96 25.08
N LEU A 132 -17.53 -24.54 23.88
CA LEU A 132 -16.54 -24.45 22.81
C LEU A 132 -16.55 -23.04 22.19
N PRO A 133 -15.37 -22.47 21.88
CA PRO A 133 -15.29 -21.17 21.23
C PRO A 133 -15.90 -21.25 19.82
N SER A 134 -16.56 -20.16 19.39
CA SER A 134 -17.03 -20.05 18.01
C SER A 134 -15.85 -20.14 17.02
N LYS A 135 -16.09 -20.58 15.77
CA LYS A 135 -15.05 -20.62 14.72
C LYS A 135 -14.31 -19.29 14.56
N GLY A 136 -15.05 -18.17 14.67
CA GLY A 136 -14.49 -16.82 14.63
C GLY A 136 -13.60 -16.51 15.83
N ALA A 137 -14.04 -16.84 17.06
CA ALA A 137 -13.26 -16.64 18.28
C ALA A 137 -12.00 -17.52 18.31
N ALA A 138 -12.11 -18.79 17.91
CA ALA A 138 -10.97 -19.70 17.83
C ALA A 138 -9.93 -19.23 16.79
N SER A 139 -10.38 -18.76 15.62
CA SER A 139 -9.51 -18.19 14.59
C SER A 139 -8.82 -16.90 15.07
N ALA A 140 -9.53 -16.00 15.73
CA ALA A 140 -8.98 -14.77 16.28
C ALA A 140 -7.95 -15.04 17.40
N ALA A 141 -8.20 -16.03 18.26
CA ALA A 141 -7.24 -16.47 19.26
C ALA A 141 -5.94 -16.98 18.62
N VAL A 142 -6.04 -17.81 17.58
CA VAL A 142 -4.86 -18.29 16.83
C VAL A 142 -4.08 -17.16 16.17
N MET A 143 -4.75 -16.13 15.65
CA MET A 143 -4.09 -14.93 15.13
C MET A 143 -3.35 -14.16 16.22
N GLY A 144 -3.99 -13.96 17.37
CA GLY A 144 -3.37 -13.32 18.54
C GLY A 144 -2.12 -14.05 19.00
N LEU A 145 -2.16 -15.38 19.07
CA LEU A 145 -0.99 -16.20 19.37
C LEU A 145 0.14 -16.02 18.34
N GLY A 146 -0.20 -15.88 17.06
CA GLY A 146 0.78 -15.59 16.01
C GLY A 146 1.45 -14.22 16.15
N LEU A 147 0.75 -13.22 16.68
CA LEU A 147 1.33 -11.89 16.99
C LEU A 147 2.22 -11.93 18.22
N VAL A 148 1.81 -12.69 19.25
CA VAL A 148 2.63 -12.94 20.44
C VAL A 148 3.95 -13.61 20.05
N TRP A 149 3.92 -14.58 19.12
CA TRP A 149 5.13 -15.19 18.57
C TRP A 149 6.07 -14.19 17.89
N ALA A 150 5.55 -13.32 17.03
CA ALA A 150 6.39 -12.32 16.36
C ALA A 150 6.96 -11.30 17.36
N ALA A 151 6.17 -10.88 18.35
CA ALA A 151 6.63 -9.99 19.41
C ALA A 151 7.72 -10.65 20.28
N LEU A 152 7.54 -11.91 20.66
CA LEU A 152 8.55 -12.70 21.38
C LEU A 152 9.83 -12.86 20.55
N GLY A 153 9.72 -13.21 19.27
CA GLY A 153 10.86 -13.30 18.37
C GLY A 153 11.62 -11.97 18.24
N GLY A 154 10.90 -10.85 18.07
CA GLY A 154 11.52 -9.52 18.08
C GLY A 154 12.18 -9.16 19.41
N SER A 155 11.59 -9.59 20.54
CA SER A 155 12.13 -9.35 21.88
C SER A 155 13.40 -10.17 22.13
N LEU A 156 13.45 -11.42 21.65
CA LEU A 156 14.66 -12.24 21.63
C LEU A 156 15.78 -11.59 20.82
N LEU A 157 15.46 -11.00 19.66
CA LEU A 157 16.46 -10.27 18.88
C LEU A 157 17.00 -9.05 19.62
N LEU A 158 16.14 -8.27 20.27
CA LEU A 158 16.57 -7.13 21.09
C LEU A 158 17.41 -7.56 22.30
N ALA A 159 17.09 -8.71 22.89
CA ALA A 159 17.84 -9.26 24.02
C ALA A 159 19.28 -9.65 23.65
N THR A 160 19.57 -9.91 22.36
CA THR A 160 20.94 -10.26 21.92
C THR A 160 21.99 -9.17 22.19
N GLU A 161 21.57 -7.91 22.34
CA GLU A 161 22.45 -6.79 22.71
C GLU A 161 23.07 -6.96 24.09
N TYR A 162 22.35 -7.62 25.01
CA TYR A 162 22.78 -7.81 26.39
C TYR A 162 23.56 -9.11 26.61
N LEU A 163 23.62 -9.98 25.60
CA LEU A 163 24.38 -11.22 25.65
C LEU A 163 25.85 -10.94 25.36
N GLN A 164 26.74 -11.47 26.21
CA GLN A 164 28.18 -11.26 26.04
C GLN A 164 28.82 -12.31 25.13
N ASP A 165 28.29 -13.54 25.11
CA ASP A 165 28.85 -14.65 24.36
C ASP A 165 28.14 -14.90 23.02
N THR A 166 28.90 -15.32 22.01
CA THR A 166 28.42 -15.56 20.65
C THR A 166 27.45 -16.73 20.59
N VAL A 167 27.67 -17.78 21.38
CA VAL A 167 26.84 -18.99 21.39
C VAL A 167 25.41 -18.67 21.83
N SER A 168 25.23 -17.90 22.91
CA SER A 168 23.91 -17.44 23.36
C SER A 168 23.23 -16.58 22.30
N LYS A 169 23.97 -15.71 21.59
CA LYS A 169 23.40 -14.90 20.50
C LYS A 169 22.88 -15.79 19.37
N GLU A 170 23.67 -16.75 18.91
CA GLU A 170 23.27 -17.71 17.87
C GLU A 170 21.99 -18.46 18.26
N VAL A 171 21.90 -18.93 19.50
CA VAL A 171 20.70 -19.58 20.05
C VAL A 171 19.49 -18.65 20.02
N TYR A 172 19.65 -17.37 20.38
CA TYR A 172 18.55 -16.40 20.37
C TYR A 172 18.09 -16.05 18.95
N PHE A 173 19.00 -15.94 17.98
CA PHE A 173 18.65 -15.78 16.56
C PHE A 173 17.87 -16.99 16.04
N PHE A 174 18.32 -18.20 16.37
CA PHE A 174 17.62 -19.42 15.99
C PHE A 174 16.22 -19.49 16.61
N LEU A 175 16.08 -19.18 17.90
CA LEU A 175 14.80 -19.14 18.59
C LEU A 175 13.87 -18.07 17.99
N ALA A 176 14.38 -16.89 17.63
CA ALA A 176 13.61 -15.85 16.95
C ALA A 176 13.09 -16.31 15.57
N ALA A 177 13.90 -17.03 14.80
CA ALA A 177 13.48 -17.63 13.54
C ALA A 177 12.39 -18.70 13.74
N CYS A 178 12.52 -19.54 14.77
CA CYS A 178 11.47 -20.50 15.14
C CYS A 178 10.16 -19.81 15.49
N CYS A 179 10.20 -18.70 16.24
CA CYS A 179 9.03 -17.90 16.58
C CYS A 179 8.31 -17.38 15.32
N LEU A 180 9.07 -16.84 14.35
CA LEU A 180 8.54 -16.36 13.08
C LEU A 180 7.86 -17.47 12.26
N LEU A 181 8.55 -18.60 12.08
CA LEU A 181 8.08 -19.77 11.33
C LEU A 181 6.80 -20.35 11.93
N VAL A 182 6.80 -20.59 13.25
CA VAL A 182 5.64 -21.14 13.95
C VAL A 182 4.50 -20.16 13.93
N GLY A 183 4.75 -18.86 14.14
CA GLY A 183 3.74 -17.82 14.02
C GLY A 183 3.05 -17.84 12.65
N ALA A 184 3.82 -17.74 11.56
CA ALA A 184 3.27 -17.59 10.21
C ALA A 184 2.46 -18.82 9.76
N THR A 185 3.02 -20.02 9.96
CA THR A 185 2.36 -21.29 9.62
C THR A 185 1.08 -21.53 10.43
N THR A 186 1.08 -21.10 11.70
CA THR A 186 -0.06 -21.19 12.60
C THR A 186 -1.18 -20.25 12.19
N THR A 187 -0.85 -18.96 12.00
CA THR A 187 -1.82 -17.93 11.63
C THR A 187 -2.48 -18.30 10.32
N HIS A 188 -1.69 -18.50 9.25
CA HIS A 188 -2.22 -18.83 7.93
C HIS A 188 -2.91 -20.20 7.88
N GLY A 189 -2.22 -21.25 8.35
CA GLY A 189 -2.72 -22.61 8.23
C GLY A 189 -3.89 -22.92 9.14
N LEU A 190 -3.64 -22.88 10.45
CA LEU A 190 -4.64 -23.26 11.45
C LEU A 190 -5.73 -22.20 11.59
N GLY A 191 -5.36 -20.91 11.64
CA GLY A 191 -6.32 -19.81 11.77
C GLY A 191 -7.31 -19.74 10.60
N GLY A 192 -6.82 -19.97 9.38
CA GLY A 192 -7.64 -20.09 8.18
C GLY A 192 -8.52 -21.34 8.17
N SER A 193 -7.96 -22.51 8.54
CA SER A 193 -8.72 -23.76 8.61
C SER A 193 -9.85 -23.69 9.64
N LEU A 194 -9.61 -23.11 10.82
CA LEU A 194 -10.64 -22.98 11.87
C LEU A 194 -11.80 -22.09 11.44
N ARG A 195 -11.51 -21.03 10.67
CA ARG A 195 -12.51 -20.07 10.23
C ARG A 195 -13.32 -20.57 9.04
N HIS A 196 -12.63 -21.10 8.03
CA HIS A 196 -13.22 -21.27 6.70
C HIS A 196 -13.51 -22.70 6.32
N LYS A 197 -12.93 -23.71 6.99
CA LYS A 197 -13.20 -25.11 6.68
C LYS A 197 -14.65 -25.48 7.08
N GLN A 198 -15.49 -25.78 6.10
CA GLN A 198 -16.82 -26.34 6.34
C GLN A 198 -16.68 -27.80 6.79
N THR A 199 -17.49 -28.19 7.78
CA THR A 199 -17.69 -29.58 8.21
C THR A 199 -19.09 -29.95 7.75
N GLY A 200 -19.22 -30.70 6.67
CA GLY A 200 -20.52 -31.18 6.20
C GLY A 200 -21.17 -32.14 7.22
N PRO A 201 -22.51 -32.33 7.17
CA PRO A 201 -23.17 -33.41 7.88
C PRO A 201 -22.78 -34.74 7.22
N PHE A 202 -22.14 -35.64 7.97
CA PHE A 202 -21.93 -37.02 7.52
C PHE A 202 -23.19 -37.83 7.86
N THR A 203 -24.29 -37.59 7.14
CA THR A 203 -25.38 -38.57 7.03
C THR A 203 -24.96 -39.57 5.96
N MET A 204 -24.14 -40.54 6.38
CA MET A 204 -24.10 -41.82 5.69
C MET A 204 -25.21 -42.66 6.32
N GLU A 205 -26.44 -42.51 5.80
CA GLU A 205 -27.43 -43.57 5.96
C GLU A 205 -26.81 -44.81 5.30
N LEU A 206 -26.54 -45.84 6.10
CA LEU A 206 -26.29 -47.17 5.57
C LEU A 206 -27.55 -47.57 4.77
N GLY A 207 -27.49 -47.49 3.44
CA GLY A 207 -28.51 -48.09 2.58
C GLY A 207 -28.91 -47.33 1.32
N ALA A 208 -28.38 -46.15 1.01
CA ALA A 208 -28.69 -45.47 -0.25
C ALA A 208 -27.51 -45.53 -1.23
N ASP A 209 -27.78 -46.06 -2.43
CA ASP A 209 -26.86 -46.10 -3.57
C ASP A 209 -26.19 -44.74 -3.79
N VAL A 210 -24.85 -44.74 -3.76
CA VAL A 210 -24.05 -43.56 -4.07
C VAL A 210 -23.93 -43.47 -5.59
N ASP A 211 -24.62 -42.49 -6.19
CA ASP A 211 -24.40 -42.10 -7.59
C ASP A 211 -22.97 -41.56 -7.76
N PRO A 212 -22.10 -42.19 -8.57
CA PRO A 212 -20.71 -41.76 -8.76
C PRO A 212 -20.57 -40.40 -9.49
N ARG A 213 -21.68 -39.74 -9.85
CA ARG A 213 -21.71 -38.46 -10.57
C ARG A 213 -21.93 -37.23 -9.70
N GLN A 214 -22.13 -37.37 -8.39
CA GLN A 214 -22.23 -36.21 -7.51
C GLN A 214 -20.85 -35.68 -7.09
N PRO A 215 -20.57 -34.36 -7.22
CA PRO A 215 -19.30 -33.80 -6.81
C PRO A 215 -19.15 -33.86 -5.28
N GLU A 216 -18.04 -34.44 -4.82
CA GLU A 216 -17.56 -34.40 -3.43
C GLU A 216 -17.78 -33.01 -2.78
N PRO A 217 -18.21 -32.93 -1.51
CA PRO A 217 -18.37 -31.66 -0.81
C PRO A 217 -17.03 -30.90 -0.79
N VAL A 218 -17.01 -29.78 -1.50
CA VAL A 218 -15.79 -29.00 -1.78
C VAL A 218 -15.17 -28.49 -0.47
N THR A 219 -13.98 -28.99 -0.14
CA THR A 219 -13.19 -28.45 0.98
C THR A 219 -12.82 -26.99 0.70
N THR A 220 -13.28 -26.07 1.55
CA THR A 220 -13.26 -24.60 1.32
C THR A 220 -11.93 -23.90 1.62
N TRP A 221 -11.00 -24.50 2.38
CA TRP A 221 -9.69 -23.89 2.74
C TRP A 221 -8.52 -24.88 2.59
N LYS A 222 -7.44 -24.47 1.92
CA LYS A 222 -6.17 -25.22 1.79
C LYS A 222 -4.99 -24.38 2.30
N PHE A 223 -3.97 -25.03 2.86
CA PHE A 223 -2.74 -24.33 3.28
C PHE A 223 -2.01 -23.69 2.10
N TYR A 224 -1.93 -24.37 0.96
CA TYR A 224 -1.36 -23.81 -0.27
C TYR A 224 -2.47 -23.53 -1.28
N GLN A 225 -2.72 -22.25 -1.53
CA GLN A 225 -3.82 -21.80 -2.39
C GLN A 225 -3.48 -20.47 -3.11
N PRO A 226 -2.44 -20.47 -3.98
CA PRO A 226 -2.05 -19.27 -4.70
C PRO A 226 -3.19 -18.76 -5.58
N PHE A 227 -3.37 -17.43 -5.60
CA PHE A 227 -4.38 -16.74 -6.43
C PHE A 227 -5.85 -17.17 -6.19
N ARG A 228 -6.15 -17.71 -5.01
CA ARG A 228 -7.53 -18.04 -4.58
C ARG A 228 -7.89 -17.20 -3.37
N GLY A 229 -9.17 -16.90 -3.14
CA GLY A 229 -9.64 -16.17 -1.97
C GLY A 229 -10.05 -14.71 -2.19
N GLY A 230 -10.12 -14.26 -3.45
CA GLY A 230 -10.36 -12.86 -3.81
C GLY A 230 -9.09 -11.99 -3.78
N ALA A 231 -9.12 -10.84 -4.47
CA ALA A 231 -7.95 -9.98 -4.68
C ALA A 231 -7.33 -9.44 -3.37
N TRP A 232 -8.16 -9.07 -2.38
CA TRP A 232 -7.68 -8.58 -1.09
C TRP A 232 -6.94 -9.66 -0.29
N PHE A 233 -7.45 -10.89 -0.30
CA PHE A 233 -6.77 -12.02 0.31
C PHE A 233 -5.42 -12.28 -0.35
N VAL A 234 -5.38 -12.33 -1.68
CA VAL A 234 -4.14 -12.57 -2.44
C VAL A 234 -3.13 -11.46 -2.19
N ALA A 235 -3.55 -10.19 -2.18
CA ALA A 235 -2.67 -9.05 -1.93
C ALA A 235 -2.09 -9.05 -0.51
N THR A 236 -2.93 -9.28 0.50
CA THR A 236 -2.49 -9.34 1.91
C THR A 236 -1.64 -10.57 2.20
N GLN A 237 -1.91 -11.71 1.55
CA GLN A 237 -1.04 -12.89 1.58
C GLN A 237 0.31 -12.62 0.92
N ALA A 238 0.33 -12.02 -0.27
CA ALA A 238 1.58 -11.67 -0.95
C ALA A 238 2.43 -10.72 -0.10
N MET A 239 1.81 -9.68 0.47
CA MET A 239 2.48 -8.76 1.39
C MET A 239 3.00 -9.47 2.66
N GLY A 240 2.16 -10.30 3.28
CA GLY A 240 2.53 -11.06 4.49
C GLY A 240 3.71 -12.01 4.26
N TRP A 241 3.68 -12.79 3.18
CA TRP A 241 4.77 -13.71 2.84
C TRP A 241 6.04 -13.01 2.34
N ALA A 242 5.91 -11.85 1.68
CA ALA A 242 7.06 -11.02 1.33
C ALA A 242 7.76 -10.47 2.58
N LEU A 243 7.00 -9.89 3.52
CA LEU A 243 7.54 -9.40 4.80
C LEU A 243 8.14 -10.54 5.64
N PHE A 244 7.50 -11.71 5.66
CA PHE A 244 8.06 -12.92 6.29
C PHE A 244 9.40 -13.30 5.68
N SER A 245 9.52 -13.28 4.36
CA SER A 245 10.76 -13.62 3.65
C SER A 245 11.87 -12.59 3.92
N ILE A 246 11.52 -11.30 3.91
CA ILE A 246 12.44 -10.21 4.26
C ILE A 246 12.96 -10.39 5.69
N SER A 247 12.07 -10.71 6.64
CA SER A 247 12.49 -10.91 8.04
C SER A 247 13.39 -12.14 8.20
N LEU A 248 13.19 -13.22 7.44
CA LEU A 248 14.11 -14.36 7.44
C LEU A 248 15.49 -13.99 6.88
N VAL A 249 15.54 -13.20 5.80
CA VAL A 249 16.80 -12.71 5.22
C VAL A 249 17.53 -11.79 6.21
N CYS A 250 16.81 -10.87 6.87
CA CYS A 250 17.38 -10.00 7.90
C CYS A 250 17.92 -10.80 9.09
N LEU A 251 17.22 -11.86 9.51
CA LEU A 251 17.68 -12.77 10.56
C LEU A 251 18.98 -13.48 10.18
N CYS A 252 19.04 -14.06 8.97
CA CYS A 252 20.26 -14.72 8.46
C CYS A 252 21.41 -13.72 8.35
N TRP A 253 21.14 -12.51 7.85
CA TRP A 253 22.14 -11.45 7.77
C TRP A 253 22.69 -11.06 9.14
N LEU A 254 21.81 -10.82 10.12
CA LEU A 254 22.23 -10.47 11.47
C LEU A 254 23.04 -11.59 12.13
N LEU A 255 22.65 -12.84 11.92
CA LEU A 255 23.40 -14.00 12.39
C LEU A 255 24.81 -14.04 11.78
N LEU A 256 24.94 -13.82 10.47
CA LEU A 256 26.24 -13.77 9.78
C LEU A 256 27.12 -12.63 10.31
N GLN A 257 26.54 -11.45 10.60
CA GLN A 257 27.28 -10.33 11.18
C GLN A 257 27.78 -10.64 12.60
N VAL A 258 26.98 -11.34 13.40
CA VAL A 258 27.38 -11.79 14.75
C VAL A 258 28.51 -12.82 14.67
N VAL A 259 28.40 -13.80 13.77
CA VAL A 259 29.46 -14.81 13.55
C VAL A 259 30.76 -14.16 13.04
N ALA A 260 30.66 -13.15 12.17
CA ALA A 260 31.80 -12.41 11.64
C ALA A 260 32.46 -11.48 12.67
N GLY A 261 31.84 -11.25 13.84
CA GLY A 261 32.32 -10.31 14.85
C GLY A 261 32.16 -8.84 14.48
N VAL A 262 31.45 -8.53 13.37
CA VAL A 262 31.27 -7.17 12.84
C VAL A 262 29.89 -6.66 13.27
N ALA A 263 29.70 -6.54 14.58
CA ALA A 263 28.42 -6.22 15.19
C ALA A 263 28.14 -4.69 15.26
N TYR A 264 27.94 -4.01 14.12
CA TYR A 264 27.57 -2.59 14.11
C TYR A 264 26.03 -2.39 14.17
N CYS A 265 25.55 -1.57 15.11
CA CYS A 265 24.13 -1.21 15.25
C CYS A 265 23.13 -2.38 15.32
N ILE A 266 23.51 -3.50 15.97
CA ILE A 266 22.64 -4.69 16.13
C ILE A 266 21.25 -4.31 16.64
N ARG A 267 21.15 -3.40 17.61
CA ARG A 267 19.86 -2.96 18.18
C ARG A 267 18.91 -2.37 17.14
N CYS A 268 19.40 -1.52 16.25
CA CYS A 268 18.58 -0.90 15.20
C CYS A 268 18.08 -1.96 14.22
N TRP A 269 18.96 -2.87 13.80
CA TRP A 269 18.61 -3.95 12.89
C TRP A 269 17.70 -5.00 13.53
N ALA A 270 17.90 -5.33 14.80
CA ALA A 270 17.03 -6.21 15.58
C ALA A 270 15.63 -5.61 15.73
N LEU A 271 15.51 -4.31 16.00
CA LEU A 271 14.24 -3.60 16.08
C LEU A 271 13.51 -3.58 14.72
N ILE A 272 14.23 -3.27 13.64
CA ILE A 272 13.67 -3.29 12.27
C ILE A 272 13.19 -4.70 11.93
N THR A 273 14.03 -5.71 12.17
CA THR A 273 13.70 -7.11 11.88
C THR A 273 12.49 -7.57 12.68
N GLY A 274 12.44 -7.29 13.99
CA GLY A 274 11.30 -7.59 14.85
C GLY A 274 10.02 -6.87 14.41
N SER A 275 10.13 -5.62 13.95
CA SER A 275 8.99 -4.86 13.43
C SER A 275 8.46 -5.47 12.13
N VAL A 276 9.34 -5.87 11.21
CA VAL A 276 8.97 -6.56 9.96
C VAL A 276 8.32 -7.91 10.24
N MET A 277 8.84 -8.68 11.21
CA MET A 277 8.24 -9.93 11.68
C MET A 277 6.80 -9.72 12.19
N PHE A 278 6.59 -8.67 12.99
CA PHE A 278 5.27 -8.34 13.52
C PHE A 278 4.30 -7.90 12.41
N CYS A 279 4.75 -7.07 11.48
CA CYS A 279 3.96 -6.68 10.31
C CYS A 279 3.60 -7.87 9.42
N ALA A 280 4.52 -8.79 9.17
CA ALA A 280 4.25 -10.03 8.43
C ALA A 280 3.06 -10.80 9.05
N GLN A 281 3.04 -10.89 10.38
CA GLN A 281 1.97 -11.56 11.11
C GLN A 281 0.64 -10.83 11.11
N LEU A 282 0.66 -9.50 11.17
CA LEU A 282 -0.55 -8.70 10.99
C LEU A 282 -1.16 -8.95 9.61
N PHE A 283 -0.36 -8.90 8.54
CA PHE A 283 -0.86 -9.11 7.18
C PHE A 283 -1.37 -10.53 6.94
N LEU A 284 -0.66 -11.56 7.42
CA LEU A 284 -1.13 -12.94 7.36
C LEU A 284 -2.43 -13.14 8.16
N GLY A 285 -2.55 -12.52 9.34
CA GLY A 285 -3.78 -12.55 10.14
C GLY A 285 -4.97 -11.86 9.46
N MET A 286 -4.77 -10.61 9.00
CA MET A 286 -5.78 -9.83 8.30
C MET A 286 -6.28 -10.54 7.04
N SER A 287 -5.39 -11.23 6.32
CA SER A 287 -5.77 -11.92 5.08
C SER A 287 -6.94 -12.88 5.30
N ILE A 288 -6.95 -13.64 6.39
CA ILE A 288 -7.98 -14.63 6.71
C ILE A 288 -9.35 -13.99 6.88
N TRP A 289 -9.45 -12.72 7.29
CA TRP A 289 -10.72 -11.99 7.35
C TRP A 289 -11.20 -11.51 5.98
N THR A 290 -10.30 -11.35 5.03
CA THR A 290 -10.60 -10.87 3.66
C THR A 290 -10.88 -11.99 2.66
N TRP A 291 -10.81 -13.25 3.08
CA TRP A 291 -11.08 -14.41 2.24
C TRP A 291 -12.52 -14.39 1.69
N LYS A 292 -12.65 -14.59 0.38
CA LYS A 292 -13.93 -14.79 -0.33
C LYS A 292 -13.85 -16.02 -1.24
N GLU A 293 -14.92 -16.80 -1.30
CA GLU A 293 -15.02 -17.92 -2.23
C GLU A 293 -15.11 -17.39 -3.67
N GLY A 294 -14.08 -17.68 -4.47
CA GLY A 294 -13.92 -17.21 -5.85
C GLY A 294 -12.45 -17.20 -6.26
N SER A 295 -12.12 -17.77 -7.42
CA SER A 295 -10.73 -17.84 -7.89
C SER A 295 -10.36 -16.59 -8.69
N VAL A 296 -9.23 -15.96 -8.36
CA VAL A 296 -8.63 -14.93 -9.24
C VAL A 296 -8.30 -15.55 -10.60
N ALA A 297 -8.02 -16.86 -10.63
CA ALA A 297 -7.82 -17.66 -11.84
C ALA A 297 -8.99 -17.62 -12.84
N GLN A 298 -10.26 -17.55 -12.39
CA GLN A 298 -11.41 -17.39 -13.29
C GLN A 298 -11.47 -15.99 -13.89
N GLY A 299 -11.12 -14.96 -13.11
CA GLY A 299 -10.95 -13.60 -13.62
C GLY A 299 -9.80 -13.50 -14.62
N VAL A 300 -8.65 -14.11 -14.31
CA VAL A 300 -7.49 -14.20 -15.20
C VAL A 300 -7.81 -15.02 -16.46
N ALA A 301 -8.55 -16.12 -16.36
CA ALA A 301 -8.95 -16.91 -17.52
C ALA A 301 -9.95 -16.17 -18.40
N GLN A 302 -10.87 -15.38 -17.83
CA GLN A 302 -11.74 -14.48 -18.60
C GLN A 302 -10.93 -13.38 -19.31
N THR A 303 -9.94 -12.80 -18.63
CA THR A 303 -9.01 -11.85 -19.24
C THR A 303 -8.21 -12.52 -20.35
N VAL A 304 -7.58 -13.68 -20.12
CA VAL A 304 -6.83 -14.43 -21.13
C VAL A 304 -7.70 -14.79 -22.34
N ARG A 305 -8.96 -15.18 -22.13
CA ARG A 305 -9.90 -15.45 -23.22
C ARG A 305 -10.23 -14.18 -24.01
N GLN A 306 -10.33 -13.02 -23.34
CA GLN A 306 -10.48 -11.71 -23.99
C GLN A 306 -9.22 -11.29 -24.76
N VAL A 307 -8.00 -11.48 -24.21
CA VAL A 307 -6.70 -11.24 -24.88
C VAL A 307 -6.66 -11.99 -26.22
N VAL A 308 -6.99 -13.29 -26.18
CA VAL A 308 -6.87 -14.19 -27.34
C VAL A 308 -7.89 -13.83 -28.43
N THR A 309 -9.09 -13.38 -28.05
CA THR A 309 -10.14 -13.03 -29.03
C THR A 309 -9.97 -11.64 -29.65
N ASN A 310 -9.29 -10.68 -28.99
CA ASN A 310 -9.16 -9.34 -29.53
C ASN A 310 -7.87 -8.61 -29.07
N PRO A 311 -6.68 -9.03 -29.56
CA PRO A 311 -5.39 -8.55 -29.06
C PRO A 311 -5.18 -7.04 -29.26
N ALA A 312 -5.80 -6.42 -30.26
CA ALA A 312 -5.72 -4.97 -30.47
C ALA A 312 -6.57 -4.18 -29.45
N GLN A 313 -7.74 -4.70 -29.09
CA GLN A 313 -8.63 -4.09 -28.10
C GLN A 313 -8.07 -4.26 -26.68
N GLU A 314 -7.39 -5.38 -26.44
CA GLU A 314 -6.65 -5.62 -25.20
C GLU A 314 -5.33 -4.85 -25.12
N ALA A 315 -4.50 -4.77 -26.16
CA ALA A 315 -3.32 -3.89 -26.13
C ALA A 315 -3.71 -2.41 -25.91
N ALA A 316 -4.86 -1.99 -26.43
CA ALA A 316 -5.47 -0.70 -26.12
C ALA A 316 -5.97 -0.60 -24.65
N SER A 317 -6.45 -1.70 -24.04
CA SER A 317 -6.86 -1.74 -22.63
C SER A 317 -5.67 -1.78 -21.67
N TRP A 318 -4.62 -2.55 -21.98
CA TRP A 318 -3.37 -2.61 -21.24
C TRP A 318 -2.62 -1.29 -21.31
N SER A 319 -2.52 -0.65 -22.48
CA SER A 319 -1.98 0.72 -22.57
C SER A 319 -2.85 1.72 -21.82
N ALA A 320 -4.19 1.59 -21.81
CA ALA A 320 -5.06 2.44 -21.01
C ALA A 320 -4.84 2.28 -19.48
N VAL A 321 -4.43 1.10 -19.02
CA VAL A 321 -4.11 0.85 -17.60
C VAL A 321 -2.68 1.29 -17.28
N TRP A 322 -1.69 0.89 -18.09
CA TRP A 322 -0.28 1.12 -17.80
C TRP A 322 0.18 2.55 -18.11
N LEU A 323 -0.43 3.26 -19.06
CA LEU A 323 -0.01 4.60 -19.48
C LEU A 323 0.11 5.58 -18.30
N PRO A 324 -0.92 5.78 -17.45
CA PRO A 324 -0.79 6.68 -16.30
C PRO A 324 0.14 6.14 -15.21
N ILE A 325 0.21 4.82 -15.03
CA ILE A 325 1.13 4.18 -14.05
C ILE A 325 2.58 4.46 -14.46
N LEU A 326 2.92 4.16 -15.71
CA LEU A 326 4.26 4.29 -16.25
C LEU A 326 4.70 5.75 -16.36
N MET A 327 3.78 6.65 -16.69
CA MET A 327 4.12 8.07 -16.88
C MET A 327 4.17 8.86 -15.57
N MET A 328 3.39 8.48 -14.56
CA MET A 328 3.19 9.32 -13.37
C MET A 328 3.72 8.70 -12.07
N TYR A 329 3.63 7.38 -11.91
CA TYR A 329 3.93 6.72 -10.63
C TYR A 329 5.20 5.88 -10.65
N SER A 330 5.45 5.13 -11.72
CA SER A 330 6.58 4.21 -11.79
C SER A 330 7.96 4.89 -11.82
N PRO A 331 8.21 6.04 -12.48
CA PRO A 331 9.58 6.51 -12.69
C PRO A 331 10.27 6.89 -11.37
N VAL A 332 9.57 7.61 -10.49
CA VAL A 332 10.09 7.93 -9.14
C VAL A 332 10.34 6.66 -8.35
N GLN A 333 9.40 5.70 -8.37
CA GLN A 333 9.53 4.46 -7.61
C GLN A 333 10.69 3.61 -8.12
N VAL A 334 10.88 3.52 -9.44
CA VAL A 334 12.01 2.81 -10.06
C VAL A 334 13.32 3.47 -9.65
N VAL A 335 13.43 4.81 -9.78
CA VAL A 335 14.65 5.53 -9.37
C VAL A 335 14.95 5.32 -7.89
N CYS A 336 13.97 5.50 -7.00
CA CYS A 336 14.14 5.29 -5.56
C CYS A 336 14.48 3.84 -5.21
N THR A 337 13.88 2.86 -5.91
CA THR A 337 14.16 1.44 -5.68
C THR A 337 15.58 1.09 -6.12
N VAL A 338 15.99 1.51 -7.32
CA VAL A 338 17.36 1.28 -7.82
C VAL A 338 18.38 1.99 -6.93
N PHE A 339 18.07 3.21 -6.48
CA PHE A 339 18.91 3.95 -5.53
C PHE A 339 19.06 3.17 -4.23
N SER A 340 17.96 2.76 -3.61
CA SER A 340 17.98 2.01 -2.36
C SER A 340 18.72 0.67 -2.51
N LEU A 341 18.41 -0.10 -3.56
CA LEU A 341 19.08 -1.37 -3.85
C LEU A 341 20.58 -1.21 -4.05
N SER A 342 21.03 -0.11 -4.69
CA SER A 342 22.47 0.12 -4.86
C SER A 342 23.20 0.29 -3.52
N PHE A 343 22.60 1.00 -2.55
CA PHE A 343 23.18 1.15 -1.21
C PHE A 343 23.02 -0.10 -0.34
N MET A 344 22.08 -0.98 -0.68
CA MET A 344 21.92 -2.28 -0.02
C MET A 344 22.91 -3.32 -0.55
N LEU A 345 23.21 -3.31 -1.84
CA LEU A 345 24.00 -4.36 -2.52
C LEU A 345 25.48 -4.00 -2.70
N LEU A 346 25.84 -2.72 -2.61
CA LEU A 346 27.21 -2.22 -2.86
C LEU A 346 27.76 -1.49 -1.62
N PRO A 347 29.09 -1.42 -1.45
CA PRO A 347 29.69 -0.53 -0.47
C PRO A 347 29.21 0.91 -0.66
N ALA A 348 28.89 1.62 0.44
CA ALA A 348 28.26 2.95 0.37
C ALA A 348 29.08 3.97 -0.43
N SER A 349 30.41 3.93 -0.36
CA SER A 349 31.30 4.78 -1.16
C SER A 349 31.19 4.49 -2.66
N PHE A 350 31.06 3.22 -3.05
CA PHE A 350 30.88 2.82 -4.45
C PHE A 350 29.48 3.18 -4.96
N ALA A 351 28.43 2.92 -4.18
CA ALA A 351 27.07 3.34 -4.51
C ALA A 351 26.98 4.86 -4.70
N ALA A 352 27.58 5.64 -3.79
CA ALA A 352 27.64 7.10 -3.90
C ALA A 352 28.40 7.56 -5.15
N ALA A 353 29.58 6.99 -5.42
CA ALA A 353 30.36 7.32 -6.62
C ALA A 353 29.60 6.98 -7.91
N MET A 354 28.91 5.83 -7.95
CA MET A 354 28.07 5.41 -9.08
C MET A 354 26.93 6.40 -9.33
N TRP A 355 26.23 6.87 -8.29
CA TRP A 355 25.15 7.84 -8.45
C TRP A 355 25.66 9.22 -8.85
N VAL A 356 26.72 9.73 -8.20
CA VAL A 356 27.28 11.03 -8.54
C VAL A 356 27.83 11.03 -9.96
N GLY A 357 28.65 10.05 -10.32
CA GLY A 357 29.22 9.92 -11.66
C GLY A 357 28.15 9.64 -12.72
N GLY A 358 27.22 8.73 -12.44
CA GLY A 358 26.13 8.38 -13.34
C GLY A 358 25.18 9.55 -13.61
N LEU A 359 24.76 10.28 -12.57
CA LEU A 359 23.94 11.48 -12.72
C LEU A 359 24.70 12.60 -13.42
N ALA A 360 26.00 12.78 -13.13
CA ALA A 360 26.83 13.77 -13.82
C ALA A 360 26.89 13.50 -15.34
N VAL A 361 27.19 12.26 -15.74
CA VAL A 361 27.19 11.85 -17.16
C VAL A 361 25.80 12.00 -17.76
N TYR A 362 24.76 11.52 -17.06
CA TYR A 362 23.38 11.62 -17.51
C TYR A 362 22.98 13.07 -17.79
N TYR A 363 23.22 13.97 -16.84
CA TYR A 363 22.85 15.36 -16.96
C TYR A 363 23.74 16.14 -17.93
N ALA A 364 25.03 15.80 -18.05
CA ALA A 364 25.92 16.38 -19.06
C ALA A 364 25.42 16.11 -20.49
N VAL A 365 24.83 14.95 -20.74
CA VAL A 365 24.28 14.59 -22.05
C VAL A 365 22.88 15.17 -22.27
N THR A 366 22.09 15.32 -21.21
CA THR A 366 20.65 15.58 -21.34
C THR A 366 20.21 17.01 -21.02
N LEU A 367 20.98 17.81 -20.27
CA LEU A 367 20.68 19.23 -20.01
C LEU A 367 21.10 20.23 -21.10
N PRO A 368 22.04 19.95 -22.02
CA PRO A 368 22.45 20.94 -23.01
C PRO A 368 21.28 21.52 -23.83
N GLY A 369 21.19 22.85 -23.87
CA GLY A 369 20.09 23.57 -24.55
C GLY A 369 18.85 23.79 -23.69
N ALA A 370 18.94 23.57 -22.37
CA ALA A 370 17.88 23.81 -21.39
C ALA A 370 16.51 23.27 -21.83
N PRO A 371 16.36 21.93 -22.03
CA PRO A 371 15.16 21.31 -22.56
C PRO A 371 13.87 21.69 -21.81
N GLU A 372 13.96 21.93 -20.51
CA GLU A 372 12.87 22.40 -19.65
C GLU A 372 12.28 23.74 -20.09
N HIS A 373 13.05 24.54 -20.83
CA HIS A 373 12.64 25.82 -21.39
C HIS A 373 12.36 25.75 -22.91
N THR A 374 13.20 25.02 -23.65
CA THR A 374 13.20 25.04 -25.12
C THR A 374 12.34 23.94 -25.75
N GLY A 375 11.99 22.90 -25.01
CA GLY A 375 11.33 21.72 -25.58
C GLY A 375 12.25 20.88 -26.47
N ARG A 376 13.58 21.06 -26.39
CA ARG A 376 14.56 20.33 -27.24
C ARG A 376 14.43 18.81 -27.15
N ARG A 377 13.95 18.29 -26.03
CA ARG A 377 13.73 16.86 -25.78
C ARG A 377 12.29 16.42 -26.03
N GLU A 378 11.49 17.20 -26.76
CA GLU A 378 10.17 16.75 -27.21
C GLU A 378 10.29 15.53 -28.15
N SER A 379 9.39 14.56 -28.00
CA SER A 379 9.38 13.36 -28.84
C SER A 379 8.03 13.24 -29.56
N ALA A 380 8.05 13.43 -30.88
CA ALA A 380 6.86 13.29 -31.71
C ALA A 380 6.25 11.88 -31.62
N LEU A 381 7.09 10.85 -31.50
CA LEU A 381 6.63 9.46 -31.34
C LEU A 381 5.85 9.28 -30.03
N ILE A 382 6.37 9.81 -28.92
CA ILE A 382 5.72 9.72 -27.61
C ILE A 382 4.44 10.56 -27.58
N GLN A 383 4.46 11.78 -28.13
CA GLN A 383 3.26 12.63 -28.20
C GLN A 383 2.16 11.99 -29.06
N LYS A 384 2.51 11.39 -30.21
CA LYS A 384 1.55 10.69 -31.08
C LYS A 384 0.98 9.44 -30.40
N TRP A 385 1.81 8.73 -29.63
CA TRP A 385 1.37 7.60 -28.83
C TRP A 385 0.45 8.03 -27.67
N CYS A 386 0.81 9.07 -26.92
CA CYS A 386 -0.07 9.68 -25.92
C CYS A 386 -1.39 10.09 -26.56
N HIS A 387 -1.36 10.74 -27.72
CA HIS A 387 -2.56 11.16 -28.40
C HIS A 387 -3.52 10.01 -28.72
N LYS A 388 -2.98 8.88 -29.19
CA LYS A 388 -3.77 7.70 -29.51
C LYS A 388 -4.43 7.04 -28.29
N HIS A 389 -3.79 7.09 -27.12
CA HIS A 389 -4.17 6.25 -25.97
C HIS A 389 -4.70 7.03 -24.76
N MET A 390 -4.47 8.34 -24.67
CA MET A 390 -4.71 9.12 -23.45
C MET A 390 -6.19 9.17 -23.05
N GLU A 391 -7.10 9.40 -24.00
CA GLU A 391 -8.52 9.49 -23.67
C GLU A 391 -9.09 8.17 -23.13
N THR A 392 -8.69 7.04 -23.73
CA THR A 392 -9.06 5.71 -23.23
C THR A 392 -8.48 5.46 -21.84
N ALA A 393 -7.22 5.85 -21.61
CA ALA A 393 -6.59 5.74 -20.30
C ALA A 393 -7.33 6.56 -19.24
N LEU A 394 -7.60 7.84 -19.51
CA LEU A 394 -8.32 8.71 -18.58
C LEU A 394 -9.73 8.15 -18.28
N LYS A 395 -10.46 7.63 -19.29
CA LYS A 395 -11.75 6.94 -19.06
C LYS A 395 -11.61 5.72 -18.15
N ALA A 396 -10.60 4.88 -18.35
CA ALA A 396 -10.38 3.70 -17.51
C ALA A 396 -10.06 4.05 -16.03
N TRP A 397 -9.31 5.14 -15.83
CA TRP A 397 -8.79 5.60 -14.55
C TRP A 397 -9.78 6.43 -13.75
N PHE A 398 -10.41 7.41 -14.41
CA PHE A 398 -11.33 8.36 -13.79
C PHE A 398 -12.80 7.97 -13.98
N GLY A 399 -13.10 6.95 -14.80
CA GLY A 399 -14.44 6.42 -15.04
C GLY A 399 -15.13 7.04 -16.25
N ASN A 400 -15.08 8.36 -16.38
CA ASN A 400 -15.58 9.09 -17.55
C ASN A 400 -14.69 10.29 -17.86
N VAL A 401 -14.64 10.68 -19.13
CA VAL A 401 -13.98 11.91 -19.60
C VAL A 401 -14.88 12.58 -20.62
N GLU A 402 -15.21 13.83 -20.37
CA GLU A 402 -15.98 14.69 -21.25
C GLU A 402 -15.16 15.96 -21.52
N VAL A 403 -15.21 16.44 -22.76
CA VAL A 403 -14.55 17.67 -23.20
C VAL A 403 -15.57 18.46 -23.98
N VAL A 404 -15.89 19.66 -23.50
CA VAL A 404 -16.88 20.55 -24.08
C VAL A 404 -16.18 21.85 -24.44
N ARG A 405 -16.58 22.44 -25.57
CA ARG A 405 -16.20 23.80 -25.96
C ARG A 405 -17.47 24.65 -25.96
N GLU A 406 -17.42 25.76 -25.25
CA GLU A 406 -18.48 26.75 -25.20
C GLU A 406 -18.26 27.85 -26.24
N GLY A 407 -19.38 28.36 -26.76
CA GLY A 407 -19.40 29.41 -27.78
C GLY A 407 -19.06 28.96 -29.21
N SER A 408 -19.28 29.86 -30.15
CA SER A 408 -19.11 29.62 -31.59
C SER A 408 -17.87 30.29 -32.17
N THR A 409 -17.17 31.13 -31.39
CA THR A 409 -15.98 31.87 -31.85
C THR A 409 -14.90 30.91 -32.36
N PRO A 410 -14.48 30.98 -33.63
CA PRO A 410 -13.48 30.06 -34.19
C PRO A 410 -12.11 30.29 -33.54
N PHE A 411 -11.38 29.19 -33.33
CA PHE A 411 -9.99 29.22 -32.90
C PHE A 411 -9.10 29.11 -34.13
N ASP A 412 -8.48 30.22 -34.53
CA ASP A 412 -7.52 30.24 -35.62
C ASP A 412 -6.14 29.74 -35.11
N PRO A 413 -5.54 28.69 -35.70
CA PRO A 413 -4.21 28.23 -35.33
C PRO A 413 -3.09 29.28 -35.47
N GLN A 414 -3.32 30.36 -36.21
CA GLN A 414 -2.37 31.49 -36.34
C GLN A 414 -2.42 32.46 -35.15
N ASP A 415 -3.50 32.43 -34.36
CA ASP A 415 -3.61 33.24 -33.15
C ASP A 415 -2.75 32.69 -32.02
N ARG A 416 -2.46 33.56 -31.05
CA ARG A 416 -1.80 33.15 -29.81
C ARG A 416 -2.81 32.95 -28.70
N PHE A 417 -2.63 31.88 -27.91
CA PHE A 417 -3.56 31.52 -26.84
C PHE A 417 -2.87 31.24 -25.51
N ILE A 418 -3.50 31.67 -24.43
CA ILE A 418 -3.14 31.30 -23.05
C ILE A 418 -4.34 30.59 -22.43
N PHE A 419 -4.25 29.27 -22.30
CA PHE A 419 -5.26 28.45 -21.65
C PHE A 419 -5.04 28.47 -20.13
N GLY A 420 -5.96 29.10 -19.40
CA GLY A 420 -5.97 29.12 -17.94
C GLY A 420 -6.81 27.98 -17.39
N TYR A 421 -6.15 26.87 -17.08
CA TYR A 421 -6.74 25.67 -16.49
C TYR A 421 -7.06 25.90 -15.01
N THR A 422 -8.29 25.61 -14.59
CA THR A 422 -8.72 25.82 -13.21
C THR A 422 -9.72 24.75 -12.72
N PRO A 423 -9.59 24.29 -11.47
CA PRO A 423 -8.54 24.56 -10.49
C PRO A 423 -7.38 23.56 -10.62
N HIS A 424 -6.31 23.80 -9.88
CA HIS A 424 -5.14 22.97 -9.72
C HIS A 424 -5.45 21.62 -9.05
N GLY A 425 -6.37 21.62 -8.08
CA GLY A 425 -6.56 20.48 -7.19
C GLY A 425 -5.27 20.08 -6.44
N LEU A 426 -5.20 18.83 -5.97
CA LEU A 426 -3.98 18.32 -5.34
C LEU A 426 -2.85 18.08 -6.35
N PHE A 427 -3.23 17.62 -7.54
CA PHE A 427 -2.37 17.38 -8.70
C PHE A 427 -3.20 17.67 -9.96
N PRO A 428 -2.82 18.65 -10.79
CA PRO A 428 -3.56 19.06 -12.00
C PRO A 428 -3.20 18.13 -13.16
N ILE A 429 -3.47 16.83 -12.97
CA ILE A 429 -3.16 15.77 -13.92
C ILE A 429 -3.81 16.08 -15.27
N GLY A 430 -5.05 16.60 -15.25
CA GLY A 430 -5.78 16.93 -16.47
C GLY A 430 -5.07 17.98 -17.34
N ALA A 431 -4.37 18.96 -16.76
CA ALA A 431 -3.69 20.01 -17.52
C ALA A 431 -2.54 19.47 -18.39
N GLY A 432 -1.85 18.42 -17.92
CA GLY A 432 -0.77 17.77 -18.67
C GLY A 432 -1.25 16.92 -19.83
N PHE A 433 -2.48 16.40 -19.76
CA PHE A 433 -2.99 15.40 -20.70
C PHE A 433 -4.09 15.91 -21.62
N LEU A 434 -4.83 16.96 -21.22
CA LEU A 434 -5.92 17.55 -21.99
C LEU A 434 -5.52 17.91 -23.43
N PRO A 435 -4.38 18.58 -23.71
CA PRO A 435 -3.95 18.86 -25.08
C PRO A 435 -3.74 17.62 -25.96
N TYR A 436 -3.50 16.46 -25.33
CA TYR A 436 -3.19 15.22 -26.02
C TYR A 436 -4.41 14.35 -26.27
N ILE A 437 -5.58 14.61 -25.68
CA ILE A 437 -6.74 13.73 -25.97
C ILE A 437 -7.26 13.95 -27.41
N PRO A 438 -7.70 12.90 -28.13
CA PRO A 438 -8.25 13.04 -29.49
C PRO A 438 -9.38 14.06 -29.60
N THR A 439 -10.25 14.13 -28.59
CA THR A 439 -11.35 15.09 -28.56
C THR A 439 -10.87 16.54 -28.55
N TRP A 440 -9.74 16.87 -27.91
CA TRP A 440 -9.14 18.21 -27.97
C TRP A 440 -8.78 18.58 -29.41
N GLY A 441 -8.09 17.69 -30.13
CA GLY A 441 -7.68 17.94 -31.52
C GLY A 441 -8.86 18.12 -32.49
N LYS A 442 -10.05 17.60 -32.15
CA LYS A 442 -11.28 17.83 -32.92
C LYS A 442 -11.89 19.21 -32.63
N LEU A 443 -11.86 19.65 -31.37
CA LEU A 443 -12.45 20.91 -30.94
C LEU A 443 -11.56 22.13 -31.25
N LEU A 444 -10.23 21.91 -31.24
CA LEU A 444 -9.17 22.91 -31.41
C LEU A 444 -8.13 22.39 -32.41
N PRO A 445 -8.50 22.20 -33.69
CA PRO A 445 -7.61 21.64 -34.70
C PRO A 445 -6.37 22.54 -34.88
N GLY A 446 -5.18 21.94 -34.92
CA GLY A 446 -3.92 22.66 -35.12
C GLY A 446 -3.37 23.37 -33.89
N ILE A 447 -4.06 23.36 -32.75
CA ILE A 447 -3.62 24.04 -31.52
C ILE A 447 -3.21 22.99 -30.48
N VAL A 448 -1.91 22.89 -30.21
CA VAL A 448 -1.35 22.03 -29.15
C VAL A 448 -0.50 22.89 -28.22
N PRO A 449 -1.05 23.37 -27.09
CA PRO A 449 -0.31 24.24 -26.19
C PRO A 449 0.83 23.52 -25.49
N ALA A 450 1.91 24.24 -25.22
CA ALA A 450 2.90 23.77 -24.25
C ALA A 450 2.33 23.93 -22.83
N THR A 451 2.11 22.81 -22.13
CA THR A 451 1.68 22.85 -20.73
C THR A 451 2.86 23.18 -19.82
N LEU A 452 2.68 24.22 -19.00
CA LEU A 452 3.68 24.69 -18.04
C LEU A 452 3.47 24.02 -16.67
N VAL A 453 4.49 23.32 -16.19
CA VAL A 453 4.43 22.52 -14.95
C VAL A 453 5.54 22.88 -13.96
N ALA A 454 5.41 22.43 -12.72
CA ALA A 454 6.34 22.75 -11.64
C ALA A 454 7.79 22.31 -11.95
N SER A 455 8.77 23.13 -11.54
CA SER A 455 10.20 22.87 -11.74
C SER A 455 10.68 21.57 -11.10
N ILE A 456 10.04 21.11 -10.02
CA ILE A 456 10.39 19.86 -9.33
C ILE A 456 10.36 18.63 -10.24
N LEU A 457 9.50 18.64 -11.27
CA LEU A 457 9.43 17.55 -12.25
C LEU A 457 10.67 17.46 -13.14
N PHE A 458 11.50 18.51 -13.18
CA PHE A 458 12.71 18.57 -14.00
C PHE A 458 14.00 18.22 -13.23
N PHE A 459 13.93 17.90 -11.92
CA PHE A 459 15.11 17.51 -11.13
C PHE A 459 15.36 16.01 -11.05
N THR A 460 14.31 15.17 -11.19
CA THR A 460 14.45 13.71 -11.06
C THR A 460 14.65 13.08 -12.44
N PRO A 461 15.69 12.23 -12.63
CA PRO A 461 15.90 11.53 -13.89
C PRO A 461 14.70 10.62 -14.21
N LEU A 462 14.50 10.30 -15.50
CA LEU A 462 13.32 9.61 -16.04
C LEU A 462 12.01 10.40 -15.94
N VAL A 463 11.67 10.98 -14.77
CA VAL A 463 10.49 11.85 -14.62
C VAL A 463 10.62 13.06 -15.54
N ARG A 464 11.75 13.76 -15.45
CA ARG A 464 12.06 14.91 -16.32
C ARG A 464 11.95 14.54 -17.79
N ASP A 465 12.47 13.38 -18.16
CA ASP A 465 12.54 12.93 -19.55
C ASP A 465 11.16 12.57 -20.10
N LEU A 466 10.31 11.89 -19.32
CA LEU A 466 8.92 11.64 -19.69
C LEU A 466 8.13 12.93 -19.89
N VAL A 467 8.23 13.86 -18.93
CA VAL A 467 7.59 15.18 -19.00
C VAL A 467 8.08 15.95 -20.24
N SER A 468 9.40 15.95 -20.49
CA SER A 468 10.00 16.62 -21.65
C SER A 468 9.61 15.99 -22.98
N TRP A 469 9.60 14.65 -23.07
CA TRP A 469 9.17 13.92 -24.26
C TRP A 469 7.72 14.22 -24.60
N CYS A 470 6.87 14.36 -23.59
CA CYS A 470 5.49 14.80 -23.72
C CYS A 470 5.33 16.31 -23.95
N GLY A 471 6.40 17.07 -24.15
CA GLY A 471 6.32 18.51 -24.46
C GLY A 471 5.80 19.41 -23.35
N LEU A 472 5.76 18.90 -22.12
CA LEU A 472 5.55 19.75 -20.94
C LEU A 472 6.84 20.54 -20.69
N ARG A 473 6.69 21.79 -20.27
CA ARG A 473 7.82 22.70 -20.00
C ARG A 473 7.73 23.29 -18.60
N GLN A 474 8.85 23.75 -18.05
CA GLN A 474 8.87 24.34 -16.72
C GLN A 474 8.11 25.67 -16.69
N VAL A 475 7.29 25.90 -15.67
CA VAL A 475 6.68 27.22 -15.43
C VAL A 475 7.74 28.24 -15.03
N SER A 476 8.01 29.18 -15.94
CA SER A 476 8.85 30.37 -15.70
C SER A 476 8.49 31.42 -16.75
N ARG A 477 8.76 32.70 -16.49
CA ARG A 477 8.51 33.78 -17.47
C ARG A 477 9.24 33.51 -18.79
N ARG A 478 10.51 33.10 -18.73
CA ARG A 478 11.32 32.77 -19.90
C ARG A 478 10.70 31.64 -20.72
N THR A 479 10.29 30.55 -20.09
CA THR A 479 9.61 29.44 -20.78
C THR A 479 8.31 29.88 -21.40
N PHE A 480 7.52 30.67 -20.67
CA PHE A 480 6.21 31.14 -21.11
C PHE A 480 6.31 31.91 -22.43
N VAL A 481 7.20 32.92 -22.46
CA VAL A 481 7.46 33.72 -23.67
C VAL A 481 7.93 32.82 -24.81
N ARG A 482 8.90 31.95 -24.53
CA ARG A 482 9.48 31.06 -25.54
C ARG A 482 8.44 30.09 -26.11
N ALA A 483 7.59 29.51 -25.26
CA ALA A 483 6.54 28.59 -25.67
C ALA A 483 5.46 29.28 -26.50
N LEU A 484 5.07 30.52 -26.17
CA LEU A 484 4.18 31.32 -27.02
C LEU A 484 4.79 31.60 -28.39
N GLN A 485 6.11 31.84 -28.46
CA GLN A 485 6.82 32.04 -29.73
C GLN A 485 6.92 30.74 -30.55
N ASP A 486 7.25 29.62 -29.90
CA ASP A 486 7.50 28.34 -30.58
C ASP A 486 6.20 27.62 -30.99
N LYS A 487 5.15 27.70 -30.17
CA LYS A 487 3.92 26.88 -30.30
C LYS A 487 2.66 27.71 -30.54
N GLY A 488 2.74 29.04 -30.46
CA GLY A 488 1.58 29.94 -30.49
C GLY A 488 0.70 29.88 -29.24
N SER A 489 0.72 28.77 -28.48
CA SER A 489 -0.19 28.56 -27.36
C SER A 489 0.49 27.94 -26.13
N VAL A 490 0.00 28.31 -24.95
CA VAL A 490 0.46 27.79 -23.66
C VAL A 490 -0.71 27.41 -22.77
N MET A 491 -0.54 26.37 -21.96
CA MET A 491 -1.50 25.99 -20.93
C MET A 491 -0.83 26.10 -19.56
N LEU A 492 -1.50 26.76 -18.62
CA LEU A 492 -1.03 26.86 -17.24
C LEU A 492 -2.20 26.81 -16.27
N VAL A 493 -1.89 26.66 -14.98
CA VAL A 493 -2.86 26.72 -13.90
C VAL A 493 -2.68 28.04 -13.16
N PRO A 494 -3.52 29.08 -13.40
CA PRO A 494 -3.32 30.41 -12.80
C PRO A 494 -3.30 30.40 -11.28
N GLY A 495 -4.19 29.63 -10.65
CA GLY A 495 -4.23 29.51 -9.19
C GLY A 495 -3.01 28.81 -8.59
N GLY A 496 -2.38 27.93 -9.36
CA GLY A 496 -1.14 27.26 -9.01
C GLY A 496 -1.18 26.59 -7.64
N GLN A 497 -0.09 26.72 -6.90
CA GLN A 497 0.03 26.02 -5.62
C GLN A 497 -0.87 26.59 -4.50
N ALA A 498 -1.37 27.81 -4.65
CA ALA A 498 -2.24 28.45 -3.67
C ALA A 498 -3.55 27.67 -3.47
N GLU A 499 -4.00 26.93 -4.48
CA GLU A 499 -5.24 26.15 -4.39
C GLU A 499 -5.06 24.81 -3.63
N LEU A 500 -3.83 24.28 -3.48
CA LEU A 500 -3.62 22.98 -2.79
C LEU A 500 -4.14 23.01 -1.34
N VAL A 501 -3.92 24.12 -0.63
CA VAL A 501 -4.32 24.26 0.79
C VAL A 501 -5.82 24.41 1.00
N HIS A 502 -6.60 24.46 -0.10
CA HIS A 502 -8.05 24.58 -0.09
C HIS A 502 -8.77 23.33 -0.57
N THR A 503 -8.03 22.31 -1.01
CA THR A 503 -8.60 21.05 -1.55
C THR A 503 -9.45 20.29 -0.53
N TRP A 504 -9.23 20.45 0.77
CA TRP A 504 -10.10 19.89 1.82
C TRP A 504 -11.53 20.47 1.78
N ARG A 505 -11.73 21.70 1.26
CA ARG A 505 -13.02 22.39 1.29
C ARG A 505 -14.07 21.72 0.40
N ILE A 506 -13.68 21.08 -0.70
CA ILE A 506 -14.64 20.35 -1.55
C ILE A 506 -15.27 19.17 -0.78
N LYS A 507 -14.46 18.46 0.02
CA LYS A 507 -14.89 17.30 0.82
C LYS A 507 -15.78 17.72 1.97
N HIS A 508 -15.38 18.76 2.71
CA HIS A 508 -16.02 19.13 3.98
C HIS A 508 -17.11 20.19 3.86
N ARG A 509 -17.06 21.04 2.83
CA ARG A 509 -17.94 22.21 2.69
C ARG A 509 -18.66 22.29 1.34
N GLN A 510 -18.40 21.35 0.42
CA GLN A 510 -18.92 21.41 -0.95
C GLN A 510 -18.53 22.73 -1.64
N GLU A 511 -17.31 23.20 -1.39
CA GLU A 511 -16.79 24.44 -1.96
C GLU A 511 -15.72 24.11 -3.01
N TYR A 512 -15.95 24.56 -4.24
CA TYR A 512 -15.01 24.51 -5.34
C TYR A 512 -14.21 25.81 -5.35
N VAL A 513 -12.94 25.72 -4.95
CA VAL A 513 -12.13 26.90 -4.67
C VAL A 513 -11.21 27.20 -5.84
N VAL A 514 -11.26 28.44 -6.32
CA VAL A 514 -10.39 28.98 -7.37
C VAL A 514 -9.64 30.17 -6.80
N TYR A 515 -8.32 30.19 -6.96
CA TYR A 515 -7.48 31.31 -6.55
C TYR A 515 -7.37 32.34 -7.68
N SER A 516 -7.73 33.58 -7.39
CA SER A 516 -7.78 34.69 -8.34
C SER A 516 -6.80 35.82 -8.01
N GLY A 517 -5.79 35.56 -7.18
CA GLY A 517 -4.77 36.58 -6.87
C GLY A 517 -3.73 36.82 -7.96
N HIS A 518 -3.49 35.86 -8.87
CA HIS A 518 -2.40 35.93 -9.83
C HIS A 518 -2.79 36.64 -11.14
N LYS A 519 -2.28 37.85 -11.36
CA LYS A 519 -2.49 38.64 -12.60
C LYS A 519 -1.40 38.46 -13.67
N GLY A 520 -0.35 37.69 -13.37
CA GLY A 520 0.84 37.57 -14.24
C GLY A 520 0.53 37.03 -15.64
N PHE A 521 -0.34 36.03 -15.74
CA PHE A 521 -0.72 35.43 -17.02
C PHE A 521 -1.53 36.38 -17.92
N VAL A 522 -2.35 37.26 -17.32
CA VAL A 522 -3.10 38.31 -18.03
C VAL A 522 -2.13 39.32 -18.62
N ARG A 523 -1.15 39.76 -17.82
CA ARG A 523 -0.08 40.66 -18.30
C ARG A 523 0.69 40.04 -19.46
N MET A 524 1.05 38.76 -19.37
CA MET A 524 1.67 38.04 -20.49
C MET A 524 0.77 37.98 -21.73
N GLY A 525 -0.55 37.84 -21.55
CA GLY A 525 -1.52 37.88 -22.64
C GLY A 525 -1.52 39.22 -23.38
N ILE A 526 -1.51 40.32 -22.63
CA ILE A 526 -1.44 41.67 -23.22
C ILE A 526 -0.08 41.88 -23.91
N GLU A 527 1.04 41.60 -23.23
CA GLU A 527 2.40 41.79 -23.78
C GLU A 527 2.60 41.10 -25.14
N HIS A 528 1.96 39.95 -25.35
CA HIS A 528 2.14 39.12 -26.53
C HIS A 528 0.94 39.07 -27.48
N ASN A 529 -0.08 39.90 -27.25
CA ASN A 529 -1.37 39.87 -27.97
C ASN A 529 -1.98 38.46 -28.02
N ALA A 530 -1.88 37.71 -26.92
CA ALA A 530 -2.41 36.36 -26.81
C ALA A 530 -3.79 36.37 -26.13
N LYS A 531 -4.74 35.66 -26.74
CA LYS A 531 -6.12 35.52 -26.27
C LYS A 531 -6.15 34.63 -25.03
N LEU A 532 -6.85 35.06 -23.98
CA LEU A 532 -6.99 34.28 -22.74
C LEU A 532 -8.17 33.34 -22.86
N VAL A 533 -7.99 32.05 -22.56
CA VAL A 533 -9.05 31.05 -22.68
C VAL A 533 -9.26 30.38 -21.32
N PRO A 534 -10.41 30.59 -20.65
CA PRO A 534 -10.69 29.91 -19.40
C PRO A 534 -10.99 28.43 -19.66
N VAL A 535 -10.35 27.54 -18.90
CA VAL A 535 -10.60 26.09 -18.96
C VAL A 535 -10.99 25.59 -17.58
N VAL A 536 -12.26 25.26 -17.38
CA VAL A 536 -12.80 24.78 -16.10
C VAL A 536 -12.84 23.25 -16.10
N VAL A 537 -12.37 22.62 -15.02
CA VAL A 537 -12.42 21.16 -14.87
C VAL A 537 -13.27 20.72 -13.69
N LEU A 538 -14.32 19.94 -13.95
CA LEU A 538 -15.11 19.28 -12.90
C LEU A 538 -14.57 17.88 -12.64
N GLY A 539 -14.52 17.47 -11.37
CA GLY A 539 -14.07 16.15 -10.92
C GLY A 539 -12.59 16.04 -10.53
N GLU A 540 -11.71 16.93 -11.04
CA GLU A 540 -10.26 16.91 -10.74
C GLU A 540 -9.99 16.95 -9.22
N VAL A 541 -10.65 17.87 -8.52
CA VAL A 541 -10.54 18.04 -7.06
C VAL A 541 -11.16 16.90 -6.25
N ASN A 542 -11.97 16.03 -6.87
CA ASN A 542 -12.59 14.87 -6.22
C ASN A 542 -11.77 13.60 -6.42
N ALA A 543 -10.92 13.56 -7.45
CA ALA A 543 -10.17 12.38 -7.85
C ALA A 543 -9.13 11.98 -6.80
N LEU A 544 -8.43 12.94 -6.23
CA LEU A 544 -7.43 12.75 -5.18
C LEU A 544 -7.81 13.55 -3.95
N GLN A 545 -7.43 13.07 -2.77
CA GLN A 545 -7.71 13.67 -1.47
C GLN A 545 -6.46 13.60 -0.59
N ASN A 546 -6.33 14.58 0.30
CA ASN A 546 -5.42 14.49 1.43
C ASN A 546 -6.23 13.99 2.64
N PRO A 547 -5.88 12.85 3.27
CA PRO A 547 -6.57 12.41 4.47
C PRO A 547 -6.18 13.25 5.69
N ILE A 548 -5.08 14.02 5.62
CA ILE A 548 -4.59 14.85 6.72
C ILE A 548 -5.04 16.29 6.49
N ASP A 549 -6.14 16.67 7.13
CA ASP A 549 -6.76 17.99 6.99
C ASP A 549 -6.27 18.96 8.10
N LEU A 550 -5.04 19.49 7.95
CA LEU A 550 -4.44 20.47 8.87
C LEU A 550 -4.19 21.82 8.17
N PRO A 551 -5.25 22.58 7.83
CA PRO A 551 -5.14 23.75 6.93
C PRO A 551 -4.25 24.87 7.47
N GLY A 552 -4.22 25.07 8.80
CA GLY A 552 -3.34 26.07 9.42
C GLY A 552 -1.86 25.73 9.24
N LEU A 553 -1.47 24.48 9.53
CA LEU A 553 -0.11 23.99 9.35
C LEU A 553 0.28 23.91 7.87
N GLN A 554 -0.62 23.45 7.00
CA GLN A 554 -0.40 23.39 5.56
C GLN A 554 -0.21 24.77 4.95
N ARG A 555 -0.96 25.78 5.40
CA ARG A 555 -0.79 27.17 4.96
C ARG A 555 0.52 27.76 5.48
N TRP A 556 0.88 27.48 6.74
CA TRP A 556 2.15 27.90 7.32
C TRP A 556 3.34 27.27 6.58
N THR A 557 3.33 25.95 6.36
CA THR A 557 4.40 25.24 5.63
C THR A 557 4.47 25.67 4.17
N TYR A 558 3.34 25.88 3.50
CA TYR A 558 3.34 26.48 2.16
C TYR A 558 4.01 27.86 2.15
N LYS A 559 3.65 28.76 3.08
CA LYS A 559 4.21 30.11 3.15
C LYS A 559 5.73 30.11 3.45
N ASN A 560 6.21 29.20 4.29
CA ASN A 560 7.60 29.20 4.76
C ASN A 560 8.52 28.22 4.02
N LEU A 561 7.99 27.13 3.45
CA LEU A 561 8.74 26.04 2.82
C LEU A 561 8.41 25.89 1.32
N GLY A 562 7.38 26.56 0.80
CA GLY A 562 6.97 26.48 -0.59
C GLY A 562 6.11 25.25 -0.96
N PHE A 563 5.78 24.39 0.01
CA PHE A 563 4.88 23.25 -0.18
C PHE A 563 4.08 22.94 1.09
N PRO A 564 2.80 22.53 0.98
CA PRO A 564 1.98 22.21 2.14
C PRO A 564 2.38 20.85 2.74
N VAL A 565 2.57 20.80 4.06
CA VAL A 565 2.88 19.59 4.86
C VAL A 565 2.04 19.60 6.14
N PRO A 566 1.60 18.44 6.66
CA PRO A 566 1.69 17.11 6.08
C PRO A 566 0.75 16.91 4.90
N TYR A 567 1.20 16.12 3.94
CA TYR A 567 0.51 15.88 2.69
C TYR A 567 0.62 14.41 2.31
N TRP A 568 -0.51 13.73 2.23
CA TRP A 568 -0.58 12.34 1.79
C TRP A 568 -1.61 12.25 0.67
N VAL A 569 -1.19 11.84 -0.53
CA VAL A 569 -2.13 11.72 -1.66
C VAL A 569 -2.81 10.36 -1.61
N VAL A 570 -4.12 10.34 -1.38
CA VAL A 570 -4.95 9.15 -1.52
C VAL A 570 -6.06 9.38 -2.54
N GLY A 571 -6.46 8.33 -3.25
CA GLY A 571 -7.70 8.34 -4.02
C GLY A 571 -8.48 7.05 -3.79
N ARG A 572 -8.23 6.05 -4.62
CA ARG A 572 -8.92 4.77 -4.62
C ARG A 572 -8.54 3.95 -3.39
N TRP A 573 -9.52 3.27 -2.81
CA TRP A 573 -9.36 2.41 -1.62
C TRP A 573 -8.84 3.13 -0.37
N GLY A 574 -8.85 4.47 -0.34
CA GLY A 574 -8.52 5.26 0.86
C GLY A 574 -7.04 5.29 1.26
N VAL A 575 -6.17 4.52 0.59
CA VAL A 575 -4.73 4.44 0.90
C VAL A 575 -3.83 4.50 -0.33
N SER A 576 -4.36 4.24 -1.53
CA SER A 576 -3.56 4.24 -2.75
C SER A 576 -3.49 5.65 -3.36
N PRO A 577 -2.38 6.01 -4.03
CA PRO A 577 -2.27 7.28 -4.72
C PRO A 577 -3.08 7.33 -6.02
N PHE A 578 -3.77 6.24 -6.42
CA PHE A 578 -4.55 6.20 -7.65
C PHE A 578 -5.84 7.00 -7.53
N PRO A 579 -6.30 7.72 -8.57
CA PRO A 579 -7.52 8.53 -8.51
C PRO A 579 -8.80 7.71 -8.27
N LYS A 580 -9.74 8.33 -7.55
CA LYS A 580 -11.14 7.90 -7.49
C LYS A 580 -11.77 8.04 -8.88
N ARG A 581 -12.73 7.17 -9.18
CA ARG A 581 -13.53 7.26 -10.41
C ARG A 581 -14.60 8.36 -10.29
N ALA A 582 -14.16 9.61 -10.18
CA ALA A 582 -15.04 10.77 -10.03
C ALA A 582 -15.58 11.30 -11.37
N GLY A 583 -15.03 10.86 -12.50
CA GLY A 583 -15.20 11.48 -13.81
C GLY A 583 -14.37 12.76 -13.96
N LEU A 584 -14.10 13.14 -15.21
CA LEU A 584 -13.49 14.42 -15.57
C LEU A 584 -14.35 15.08 -16.63
N LYS A 585 -14.69 16.36 -16.43
CA LYS A 585 -15.36 17.19 -17.45
C LYS A 585 -14.54 18.46 -17.65
N PHE A 586 -13.91 18.57 -18.81
CA PHE A 586 -13.15 19.75 -19.24
C PHE A 586 -14.06 20.67 -20.04
N ILE A 587 -14.16 21.92 -19.63
CA ILE A 587 -14.97 22.94 -20.30
C ILE A 587 -14.04 24.04 -20.80
N ILE A 588 -13.95 24.19 -22.12
CA ILE A 588 -13.13 25.18 -22.80
C ILE A 588 -14.02 26.37 -23.14
N GLY A 589 -13.77 27.52 -22.53
CA GLY A 589 -14.52 28.74 -22.80
C GLY A 589 -14.11 29.46 -24.09
N GLU A 590 -14.78 30.57 -24.36
CA GLU A 590 -14.46 31.44 -25.48
C GLU A 590 -13.15 32.23 -25.25
N PRO A 591 -12.39 32.51 -26.33
CA PRO A 591 -11.18 33.31 -26.24
C PRO A 591 -11.50 34.77 -25.92
N ILE A 592 -10.86 35.30 -24.87
CA ILE A 592 -10.94 36.69 -24.45
C ILE A 592 -9.78 37.45 -25.10
N CYS A 593 -10.11 38.34 -26.05
CA CYS A 593 -9.12 39.11 -26.78
C CYS A 593 -8.63 40.32 -25.97
N PRO A 594 -7.32 40.46 -25.72
CA PRO A 594 -6.78 41.71 -25.20
C PRO A 594 -6.89 42.82 -26.26
N ARG A 595 -6.89 44.09 -25.82
CA ARG A 595 -6.70 45.20 -26.76
C ARG A 595 -5.32 45.09 -27.44
N PRO A 596 -5.20 45.46 -28.74
CA PRO A 596 -3.91 45.46 -29.40
C PRO A 596 -2.86 46.25 -28.61
N HIS A 597 -1.75 45.59 -28.31
CA HIS A 597 -0.64 46.13 -27.55
C HIS A 597 0.63 46.15 -28.40
N VAL A 598 1.38 47.24 -28.34
CA VAL A 598 2.66 47.38 -29.05
C VAL A 598 3.75 46.66 -28.25
N PRO A 599 4.39 45.62 -28.82
CA PRO A 599 5.42 44.86 -28.10
C PRO A 599 6.54 45.76 -27.57
N GLY A 600 6.95 45.54 -26.32
CA GLY A 600 8.03 46.30 -25.67
C GLY A 600 7.59 47.58 -24.96
N THR A 601 6.32 47.97 -25.07
CA THR A 601 5.76 49.08 -24.28
C THR A 601 5.25 48.60 -22.92
N LYS A 602 5.10 49.51 -21.96
CA LYS A 602 4.59 49.17 -20.63
C LYS A 602 3.12 48.75 -20.73
N VAL A 603 2.77 47.62 -20.13
CA VAL A 603 1.37 47.18 -20.02
C VAL A 603 0.59 48.10 -19.09
N ASP A 604 -0.61 48.49 -19.50
CA ASP A 604 -1.55 49.22 -18.67
C ASP A 604 -2.16 48.31 -17.60
N GLU A 605 -1.98 48.67 -16.33
CA GLU A 605 -2.50 47.91 -15.19
C GLU A 605 -4.04 47.94 -15.12
N ALA A 606 -4.67 49.01 -15.60
CA ALA A 606 -6.13 49.08 -15.66
C ALA A 606 -6.70 48.05 -16.65
N GLU A 607 -6.00 47.84 -17.78
CA GLU A 607 -6.34 46.79 -18.75
C GLU A 607 -6.11 45.38 -18.18
N VAL A 608 -5.03 45.18 -17.42
CA VAL A 608 -4.77 43.93 -16.71
C VAL A 608 -5.93 43.62 -15.77
N ASP A 609 -6.36 44.59 -14.96
CA ASP A 609 -7.44 44.40 -13.99
C ASP A 609 -8.79 44.14 -14.67
N ARG A 610 -9.06 44.83 -15.78
CA ARG A 610 -10.25 44.62 -16.60
C ARG A 610 -10.29 43.20 -17.18
N LEU A 611 -9.23 42.76 -17.86
CA LEU A 611 -9.17 41.42 -18.46
C LEU A 611 -9.15 40.32 -17.41
N HIS A 612 -8.47 40.55 -16.28
CA HIS A 612 -8.48 39.64 -15.14
C HIS A 612 -9.90 39.44 -14.60
N LYS A 613 -10.65 40.53 -14.42
CA LYS A 613 -12.04 40.45 -13.99
C LYS A 613 -12.88 39.68 -15.00
N ILE A 614 -12.79 40.00 -16.30
CA ILE A 614 -13.51 39.31 -17.37
C ILE A 614 -13.19 37.80 -17.38
N PHE A 615 -11.91 37.45 -17.24
CA PHE A 615 -11.46 36.06 -17.21
C PHE A 615 -12.12 35.27 -16.07
N TYR A 616 -12.11 35.80 -14.85
CA TYR A 616 -12.72 35.11 -13.71
C TYR A 616 -14.25 35.17 -13.74
N ASP A 617 -14.88 36.25 -14.24
CA ASP A 617 -16.32 36.29 -14.51
C ASP A 617 -16.72 35.14 -15.46
N LYS A 618 -15.92 34.89 -16.52
CA LYS A 618 -16.12 33.76 -17.44
C LYS A 618 -15.88 32.40 -16.79
N VAL A 619 -14.89 32.26 -15.92
CA VAL A 619 -14.71 31.03 -15.11
C VAL A 619 -15.95 30.75 -14.25
N ALA A 620 -16.53 31.79 -13.62
CA ALA A 620 -17.75 31.65 -12.82
C ALA A 620 -18.96 31.24 -13.66
N GLU A 621 -19.12 31.85 -14.83
CA GLU A 621 -20.17 31.52 -15.79
C GLU A 621 -20.09 30.05 -16.21
N LEU A 622 -18.93 29.59 -16.68
CA LEU A 622 -18.71 28.20 -17.11
C LEU A 622 -18.96 27.20 -15.98
N PHE A 623 -18.47 27.49 -14.76
CA PHE A 623 -18.76 26.63 -13.62
C PHE A 623 -20.27 26.53 -13.35
N THR A 624 -20.97 27.66 -13.35
CA THR A 624 -22.40 27.72 -13.04
C THR A 624 -23.24 26.99 -14.10
N GLN A 625 -22.90 27.14 -15.38
CA GLN A 625 -23.59 26.49 -16.49
C GLN A 625 -23.43 24.96 -16.47
N HIS A 626 -22.25 24.46 -16.08
CA HIS A 626 -21.95 23.03 -16.18
C HIS A 626 -22.02 22.24 -14.88
N LYS A 627 -22.01 22.88 -13.69
CA LYS A 627 -21.99 22.16 -12.40
C LYS A 627 -23.13 21.16 -12.25
N ASP A 628 -24.33 21.49 -12.72
CA ASP A 628 -25.52 20.66 -12.54
C ASP A 628 -25.54 19.47 -13.53
N SER A 629 -24.77 19.55 -14.62
CA SER A 629 -24.58 18.43 -15.55
C SER A 629 -23.57 17.40 -15.05
N PHE A 630 -22.82 17.71 -13.98
CA PHE A 630 -21.79 16.85 -13.43
C PHE A 630 -22.25 16.25 -12.10
N LYS A 631 -22.25 14.92 -12.02
CA LYS A 631 -22.79 14.19 -10.88
C LYS A 631 -22.12 14.60 -9.56
N GLY A 632 -22.92 15.04 -8.59
CA GLY A 632 -22.46 15.40 -7.25
C GLY A 632 -21.98 16.86 -7.11
N TYR A 633 -22.20 17.69 -8.13
CA TYR A 633 -21.87 19.12 -8.11
C TYR A 633 -23.09 20.04 -7.95
N GLU A 634 -24.29 19.48 -7.78
CA GLU A 634 -25.56 20.22 -7.75
C GLU A 634 -25.59 21.22 -6.59
N ARG A 635 -25.00 20.84 -5.45
CA ARG A 635 -24.90 21.65 -4.22
C ARG A 635 -23.54 22.34 -4.04
N VAL A 636 -22.61 22.16 -4.98
CA VAL A 636 -21.25 22.69 -4.85
C VAL A 636 -21.25 24.19 -5.17
N LYS A 637 -20.62 24.98 -4.30
CA LYS A 637 -20.49 26.43 -4.45
C LYS A 637 -19.10 26.81 -4.96
N LEU A 638 -19.03 27.66 -5.97
CA LEU A 638 -17.78 28.28 -6.39
C LEU A 638 -17.35 29.34 -5.38
N ILE A 639 -16.10 29.28 -4.93
CA ILE A 639 -15.50 30.28 -4.06
C ILE A 639 -14.23 30.80 -4.72
N MET A 640 -14.19 32.09 -5.03
CA MET A 640 -12.99 32.78 -5.50
C MET A 640 -12.28 33.42 -4.32
N ILE A 641 -10.95 33.25 -4.24
CA ILE A 641 -10.11 33.74 -3.13
C ILE A 641 -8.84 34.45 -3.59
#